data_AF-A0A9P1FCQ1-F1
#
_entry.id   AF-A0A9P1FCQ1-F1
#
_cell.length_a   1.000
_cell.length_b   1.000
_cell.length_c   1.000
_cell.angle_alpha   90.00
_cell.angle_beta   90.00
_cell.angle_gamma   90.00
#
_symmetry.space_group_name_H-M   'P 1'
#
loop_
_entity.id
_entity.type
_entity.pdbx_description
1 polymer ?
#
loop_
_entity_poly.entity_id
_entity_poly.type
_entity_poly.pdbx_seq_one_letter_code
_entity_poly.pdbx_strand_id
1 'polypeptide(L)'
;MTALDWTLVVLLNGSIIVYALFRAKETHTSSDWFLAGRTLPWWIIGLSLYATAIDSTDMVVDSGGAYQFGVSMFIVSWVGIVIGWLLMAYVIGLPMYRAGMYTNAEYLEARFGPAARIISVLVQVQFRTMVLGMIGQSFYLTLVIVLGMSDTAAWSTVVAIALLATIYTMAGGLKAVAVTDAMQSAVMVVASVAMFMIVFNHVGGWTGIQNKLTQHGDAESIAALLHVGTDRVAHTPTAEMTALEIENLLLLGGEHNETTSAISVRTPIWLVCLSLTITGVAYSVVNHTQSMRMFGARSEWDFKLSVVLASAVLIGGTFLNLMQGIMGRALYPTADLLPVAASLQTVDAIFPVLLRDLVVPGLKGIVVAGIMAASFSTYDSIGSTISALLTRDVYGRLLVTNRDDQHYLFVGRWLTPIIIFGSFLYLPWLDGGMFNFYLQMVGAIVSPLLTVYLMGATTRVHRRSGAIGLAVGVVYGIWWLAAQRAAADGIQLLPTALMNPMATAPVSMLLTATAMLIFSLVAGWTPRGELMHEEPEGWLRTTQHEVVVRGESSLSRTSNLVPMVQKDATSSAQDDIVVLIHTDEGITGIGETDVNPWIARACIEAPGTHTMGQGLKEMLLGENPLDIERLWEKLYVGSAMNGRRGALICAMGALDMALWDIRGKAEGKPCWQLLGDAAGDHITPYASLQPSGTSFEQYKQSLVDWACRAKEYGFKAGKMEVTFGGPYKHNGLSAPDEKVTEVVAACRAAVGPDFDIMVDVQYTWSDAERALRTLRDWKDLNIFFVETPLAIDNLEGYARLHEEAPMPIAAGEWQNTRFEFAELMDVGKIDIAQPDVGRVGGLTEARRVCDMAAERGLRIVPHCWKTGIGIAATAHLAAVTPHCPYIEFQPASLCESVLRKELVVDELEIREGVVPLPQKPGLGIELNDEAILKYSVD
;
A
#
# COMPACT_ATOMS: atom_id res chain seq x y z
N MET A 1 -22.66 -38.95 14.19
CA MET A 1 -21.26 -38.90 13.72
C MET A 1 -20.58 -40.22 14.03
N THR A 2 -19.79 -40.76 13.09
CA THR A 2 -18.94 -41.94 13.26
C THR A 2 -17.51 -41.54 13.68
N ALA A 3 -16.66 -42.51 14.03
CA ALA A 3 -15.24 -42.23 14.29
C ALA A 3 -14.54 -41.60 13.08
N LEU A 4 -14.84 -42.08 11.86
CA LEU A 4 -14.33 -41.52 10.61
C LEU A 4 -14.72 -40.04 10.45
N ASP A 5 -15.97 -39.69 10.77
CA ASP A 5 -16.43 -38.31 10.68
C ASP A 5 -15.61 -37.38 11.59
N TRP A 6 -15.39 -37.78 12.85
CA TRP A 6 -14.59 -37.00 13.78
C TRP A 6 -13.11 -36.91 13.39
N THR A 7 -12.54 -37.99 12.84
CA THR A 7 -11.18 -37.96 12.30
C THR A 7 -11.05 -36.94 11.17
N LEU A 8 -12.04 -36.87 10.25
CA LEU A 8 -12.05 -35.88 9.18
C LEU A 8 -12.18 -34.45 9.70
N VAL A 9 -13.05 -34.21 10.69
CA VAL A 9 -13.20 -32.90 11.33
C VAL A 9 -11.87 -32.42 11.96
N VAL A 10 -11.20 -33.29 12.71
CA VAL A 10 -9.93 -32.98 13.38
C VAL A 10 -8.80 -32.80 12.37
N LEU A 11 -8.71 -33.64 11.34
CA LEU A 11 -7.65 -33.53 10.34
C LEU A 11 -7.76 -32.23 9.54
N LEU A 12 -8.96 -31.91 9.02
CA LEU A 12 -9.17 -30.74 8.16
C LEU A 12 -8.99 -29.41 8.93
N ASN A 13 -9.53 -29.31 10.14
CA ASN A 13 -9.43 -28.08 10.93
C ASN A 13 -8.12 -28.02 11.72
N GLY A 14 -7.69 -29.13 12.32
CA GLY A 14 -6.49 -29.19 13.15
C GLY A 14 -5.21 -28.89 12.37
N SER A 15 -5.09 -29.34 11.11
CA SER A 15 -3.91 -29.02 10.29
C SER A 15 -3.80 -27.52 9.99
N ILE A 16 -4.93 -26.85 9.77
CA ILE A 16 -4.99 -25.41 9.47
C ILE A 16 -4.64 -24.60 10.73
N ILE A 17 -5.19 -24.97 11.88
CA ILE A 17 -4.88 -24.31 13.16
C ILE A 17 -3.39 -24.47 13.49
N VAL A 18 -2.83 -25.67 13.31
CA VAL A 18 -1.40 -25.92 13.54
C VAL A 18 -0.54 -25.07 12.59
N TYR A 19 -0.89 -25.02 11.31
CA TYR A 19 -0.21 -24.15 10.33
C TYR A 19 -0.23 -22.68 10.75
N ALA A 20 -1.39 -22.17 11.19
CA ALA A 20 -1.56 -20.80 11.66
C ALA A 20 -0.64 -20.49 12.86
N LEU A 21 -0.59 -21.39 13.84
CA LEU A 21 0.26 -21.25 15.03
C LEU A 21 1.76 -21.26 14.70
N PHE A 22 2.18 -21.97 13.65
CA PHE A 22 3.58 -21.91 13.19
C PHE A 22 3.91 -20.57 12.53
N ARG A 23 3.00 -20.03 11.71
CA ARG A 23 3.16 -18.75 11.01
C ARG A 23 3.02 -17.52 11.91
N ALA A 24 2.31 -17.64 13.03
CA ALA A 24 2.17 -16.59 14.05
C ALA A 24 3.52 -16.02 14.56
N LYS A 25 4.61 -16.78 14.45
CA LYS A 25 5.95 -16.34 14.86
C LYS A 25 6.58 -15.27 13.95
N GLU A 26 6.02 -15.05 12.76
CA GLU A 26 6.55 -14.13 11.73
C GLU A 26 6.01 -12.70 11.86
N THR A 27 5.03 -12.45 12.74
CA THR A 27 4.45 -11.11 12.94
C THR A 27 5.15 -10.36 14.06
N HIS A 28 5.90 -9.31 13.68
CA HIS A 28 6.69 -8.50 14.62
C HIS A 28 6.18 -7.07 14.79
N THR A 29 5.42 -6.54 13.83
CA THR A 29 4.90 -5.16 13.85
C THR A 29 3.38 -5.11 13.71
N SER A 30 2.77 -3.98 14.06
CA SER A 30 1.34 -3.74 13.89
C SER A 30 0.94 -3.66 12.41
N SER A 31 1.83 -3.21 11.52
CA SER A 31 1.58 -3.23 10.06
C SER A 31 1.58 -4.66 9.50
N ASP A 32 2.48 -5.53 9.96
CA ASP A 32 2.44 -6.95 9.59
C ASP A 32 1.19 -7.62 10.14
N TRP A 33 0.75 -7.19 11.32
CA TRP A 33 -0.44 -7.71 11.97
C TRP A 33 -1.75 -7.21 11.34
N PHE A 34 -1.83 -5.95 10.93
CA PHE A 34 -3.05 -5.31 10.45
C PHE A 34 -3.19 -5.28 8.93
N LEU A 35 -2.08 -5.18 8.18
CA LEU A 35 -2.06 -5.05 6.72
C LEU A 35 -1.30 -6.19 6.02
N ALA A 36 -0.88 -7.22 6.76
CA ALA A 36 -0.05 -8.30 6.21
C ALA A 36 1.22 -7.79 5.49
N GLY A 37 1.72 -6.62 5.87
CA GLY A 37 2.87 -5.95 5.25
C GLY A 37 2.69 -5.63 3.76
N ARG A 38 1.45 -5.55 3.24
CA ARG A 38 1.16 -5.40 1.79
C ARG A 38 1.81 -6.49 0.92
N THR A 39 1.83 -7.73 1.40
CA THR A 39 2.47 -8.85 0.67
C THR A 39 1.47 -9.80 0.01
N LEU A 40 0.16 -9.57 0.15
CA LEU A 40 -0.84 -10.54 -0.27
C LEU A 40 -1.03 -10.50 -1.80
N PRO A 41 -0.91 -11.65 -2.50
CA PRO A 41 -1.27 -11.77 -3.91
C PRO A 41 -2.80 -11.84 -4.08
N TRP A 42 -3.27 -11.45 -5.26
CA TRP A 42 -4.70 -11.37 -5.59
C TRP A 42 -5.52 -12.61 -5.26
N TRP A 43 -4.95 -13.81 -5.42
CA TRP A 43 -5.70 -15.06 -5.24
C TRP A 43 -5.92 -15.40 -3.77
N ILE A 44 -4.97 -15.06 -2.89
CA ILE A 44 -5.15 -15.21 -1.42
C ILE A 44 -6.24 -14.24 -0.96
N ILE A 45 -6.14 -12.99 -1.40
CA ILE A 45 -7.15 -11.97 -1.09
C ILE A 45 -8.51 -12.45 -1.60
N GLY A 46 -8.63 -12.82 -2.86
CA GLY A 46 -9.91 -13.21 -3.47
C GLY A 46 -10.58 -14.40 -2.80
N LEU A 47 -9.84 -15.46 -2.48
CA LEU A 47 -10.38 -16.62 -1.74
C LEU A 47 -10.73 -16.27 -0.29
N SER A 48 -9.97 -15.38 0.34
CA SER A 48 -10.24 -14.92 1.71
C SER A 48 -11.45 -13.97 1.78
N LEU A 49 -11.65 -13.10 0.78
CA LEU A 49 -12.87 -12.29 0.61
C LEU A 49 -14.10 -13.20 0.48
N TYR A 50 -14.00 -14.28 -0.32
CA TYR A 50 -15.04 -15.29 -0.45
C TYR A 50 -15.31 -16.04 0.87
N ALA A 51 -14.27 -16.56 1.54
CA ALA A 51 -14.43 -17.30 2.80
C ALA A 51 -15.07 -16.45 3.91
N THR A 52 -14.88 -15.14 3.86
CA THR A 52 -15.51 -14.21 4.81
C THR A 52 -16.95 -13.85 4.42
N ALA A 53 -17.25 -13.91 3.12
CA ALA A 53 -18.57 -13.64 2.56
C ALA A 53 -19.51 -14.85 2.58
N ILE A 54 -18.94 -16.05 2.71
CA ILE A 54 -19.66 -17.30 2.84
C ILE A 54 -19.06 -18.00 4.05
N ASP A 55 -19.70 -17.87 5.19
CA ASP A 55 -19.32 -18.50 6.45
C ASP A 55 -20.40 -19.50 6.96
N SER A 56 -20.25 -19.99 8.20
CA SER A 56 -21.18 -20.95 8.80
C SER A 56 -22.59 -20.39 8.99
N THR A 57 -22.70 -19.08 9.14
CA THR A 57 -23.96 -18.35 9.19
C THR A 57 -24.60 -18.42 7.82
N ASP A 58 -23.87 -18.14 6.74
CA ASP A 58 -24.43 -18.11 5.40
C ASP A 58 -24.98 -19.47 4.96
N MET A 59 -24.38 -20.59 5.39
CA MET A 59 -24.97 -21.91 5.13
C MET A 59 -26.35 -22.10 5.78
N VAL A 60 -26.57 -21.54 6.97
CA VAL A 60 -27.80 -21.72 7.77
C VAL A 60 -28.80 -20.59 7.50
N VAL A 61 -28.36 -19.36 7.71
CA VAL A 61 -29.10 -18.10 7.56
C VAL A 61 -29.47 -17.84 6.12
N ASP A 62 -28.57 -17.98 5.15
CA ASP A 62 -28.94 -17.72 3.76
C ASP A 62 -29.81 -18.84 3.19
N SER A 63 -29.65 -20.08 3.66
CA SER A 63 -30.60 -21.16 3.35
C SER A 63 -31.99 -20.87 3.92
N GLY A 64 -32.08 -20.40 5.17
CA GLY A 64 -33.34 -19.94 5.78
C GLY A 64 -33.92 -18.71 5.05
N GLY A 65 -33.06 -17.79 4.62
CA GLY A 65 -33.39 -16.65 3.77
C GLY A 65 -33.97 -17.10 2.43
N ALA A 66 -33.28 -17.98 1.69
CA ALA A 66 -33.76 -18.53 0.41
C ALA A 66 -35.02 -19.40 0.58
N TYR A 67 -35.21 -20.05 1.73
CA TYR A 67 -36.45 -20.74 2.07
C TYR A 67 -37.65 -19.77 2.17
N GLN A 68 -37.43 -18.53 2.61
CA GLN A 68 -38.46 -17.48 2.70
C GLN A 68 -38.58 -16.59 1.44
N PHE A 69 -37.44 -16.22 0.85
CA PHE A 69 -37.30 -15.23 -0.23
C PHE A 69 -37.18 -15.87 -1.62
N GLY A 70 -36.95 -17.19 -1.70
CA GLY A 70 -36.73 -17.88 -2.96
C GLY A 70 -35.53 -17.34 -3.72
N VAL A 71 -35.65 -17.32 -5.05
CA VAL A 71 -34.58 -16.88 -5.97
C VAL A 71 -34.22 -15.40 -5.80
N SER A 72 -35.11 -14.57 -5.24
CA SER A 72 -34.79 -13.16 -4.97
C SER A 72 -33.62 -13.00 -3.99
N MET A 73 -33.35 -14.00 -3.15
CA MET A 73 -32.22 -13.99 -2.22
C MET A 73 -30.85 -13.91 -2.93
N PHE A 74 -30.75 -14.42 -4.17
CA PHE A 74 -29.52 -14.38 -4.96
C PHE A 74 -29.06 -12.95 -5.27
N ILE A 75 -29.98 -11.98 -5.25
CA ILE A 75 -29.68 -10.56 -5.52
C ILE A 75 -28.67 -10.03 -4.51
N VAL A 76 -28.74 -10.45 -3.24
CA VAL A 76 -27.79 -10.02 -2.20
C VAL A 76 -26.37 -10.31 -2.65
N SER A 77 -26.09 -11.56 -3.06
CA SER A 77 -24.73 -11.98 -3.39
C SER A 77 -24.32 -11.65 -4.83
N TRP A 78 -25.16 -11.98 -5.82
CA TRP A 78 -24.80 -11.88 -7.24
C TRP A 78 -24.80 -10.46 -7.77
N VAL A 79 -25.67 -9.60 -7.22
CA VAL A 79 -25.79 -8.21 -7.62
C VAL A 79 -25.16 -7.33 -6.56
N GLY A 80 -25.66 -7.39 -5.33
CA GLY A 80 -25.23 -6.51 -4.25
C GLY A 80 -23.74 -6.64 -3.90
N ILE A 81 -23.30 -7.81 -3.44
CA ILE A 81 -21.91 -8.03 -2.99
C ILE A 81 -20.93 -7.80 -4.15
N VAL A 82 -21.22 -8.33 -5.35
CA VAL A 82 -20.36 -8.14 -6.54
C VAL A 82 -20.24 -6.66 -6.92
N ILE A 83 -21.36 -5.91 -7.00
CA ILE A 83 -21.31 -4.47 -7.26
C ILE A 83 -20.52 -3.76 -6.16
N GLY A 84 -20.75 -4.10 -4.90
CA GLY A 84 -20.04 -3.50 -3.77
C GLY A 84 -18.53 -3.75 -3.82
N TRP A 85 -18.09 -4.96 -4.19
CA TRP A 85 -16.66 -5.26 -4.37
C TRP A 85 -16.05 -4.51 -5.55
N LEU A 86 -16.77 -4.38 -6.67
CA LEU A 86 -16.33 -3.57 -7.80
C LEU A 86 -16.24 -2.08 -7.42
N LEU A 87 -17.22 -1.56 -6.66
CA LEU A 87 -17.16 -0.19 -6.14
C LEU A 87 -15.96 0.00 -5.22
N MET A 88 -15.67 -0.97 -4.34
CA MET A 88 -14.46 -0.93 -3.50
C MET A 88 -13.18 -0.97 -4.33
N ALA A 89 -13.09 -1.84 -5.33
CA ALA A 89 -11.89 -2.01 -6.14
C ALA A 89 -11.57 -0.82 -7.05
N TYR A 90 -12.59 -0.10 -7.54
CA TYR A 90 -12.42 0.89 -8.60
C TYR A 90 -12.80 2.33 -8.21
N VAL A 91 -13.67 2.53 -7.21
CA VAL A 91 -14.24 3.86 -6.90
C VAL A 91 -13.87 4.31 -5.48
N ILE A 92 -14.11 3.45 -4.48
CA ILE A 92 -14.05 3.83 -3.07
C ILE A 92 -12.70 3.46 -2.46
N GLY A 93 -12.29 2.20 -2.57
CA GLY A 93 -11.11 1.65 -1.89
C GLY A 93 -9.78 1.96 -2.59
N LEU A 94 -9.75 2.13 -3.91
CA LEU A 94 -8.51 2.42 -4.63
C LEU A 94 -7.86 3.76 -4.22
N PRO A 95 -8.60 4.88 -4.09
CA PRO A 95 -8.05 6.11 -3.52
C PRO A 95 -7.50 5.92 -2.10
N MET A 96 -8.19 5.14 -1.25
CA MET A 96 -7.74 4.83 0.11
C MET A 96 -6.42 4.05 0.10
N TYR A 97 -6.32 3.04 -0.77
CA TYR A 97 -5.14 2.21 -0.94
C TYR A 97 -3.92 3.04 -1.38
N ARG A 98 -4.11 3.90 -2.39
CA ARG A 98 -3.07 4.83 -2.88
C ARG A 98 -2.61 5.81 -1.83
N ALA A 99 -3.53 6.32 -1.00
CA ALA A 99 -3.23 7.22 0.09
C ALA A 99 -2.58 6.54 1.32
N GLY A 100 -2.27 5.24 1.26
CA GLY A 100 -1.60 4.55 2.36
C GLY A 100 -2.47 4.34 3.61
N MET A 101 -3.80 4.43 3.50
CA MET A 101 -4.68 4.31 4.66
C MET A 101 -4.64 2.89 5.25
N TYR A 102 -4.60 2.79 6.58
CA TYR A 102 -4.68 1.53 7.32
C TYR A 102 -6.12 1.03 7.41
N THR A 103 -7.07 1.94 7.62
CA THR A 103 -8.49 1.61 7.79
C THR A 103 -9.36 2.38 6.81
N ASN A 104 -10.50 1.80 6.44
CA ASN A 104 -11.51 2.52 5.66
C ASN A 104 -12.12 3.71 6.43
N ALA A 105 -12.01 3.73 7.77
CA ALA A 105 -12.49 4.82 8.61
C ALA A 105 -11.58 6.06 8.56
N GLU A 106 -10.28 5.91 8.30
CA GLU A 106 -9.34 7.02 8.07
C GLU A 106 -9.76 7.89 6.87
N TYR A 107 -10.31 7.26 5.83
CA TYR A 107 -10.91 8.00 4.70
C TYR A 107 -12.01 8.96 5.15
N LEU A 108 -12.84 8.56 6.10
CA LEU A 108 -13.93 9.41 6.58
C LEU A 108 -13.40 10.58 7.41
N GLU A 109 -12.28 10.45 8.12
CA GLU A 109 -11.60 11.59 8.74
C GLU A 109 -10.99 12.51 7.68
N ALA A 110 -10.28 11.94 6.70
CA ALA A 110 -9.70 12.69 5.60
C ALA A 110 -10.78 13.45 4.79
N ARG A 111 -11.96 12.87 4.59
CA ARG A 111 -13.05 13.44 3.76
C ARG A 111 -14.05 14.30 4.53
N PHE A 112 -14.40 13.91 5.76
CA PHE A 112 -15.51 14.48 6.53
C PHE A 112 -15.16 14.89 7.97
N GLY A 113 -13.97 14.53 8.45
CA GLY A 113 -13.44 14.89 9.76
C GLY A 113 -13.66 13.84 10.85
N PRO A 114 -13.10 14.07 12.06
CA PRO A 114 -12.97 13.04 13.10
C PRO A 114 -14.31 12.46 13.58
N ALA A 115 -15.37 13.28 13.64
CA ALA A 115 -16.69 12.81 14.07
C ALA A 115 -17.25 11.71 13.15
N ALA A 116 -17.05 11.84 11.83
CA ALA A 116 -17.51 10.84 10.87
C ALA A 116 -16.74 9.51 11.03
N ARG A 117 -15.44 9.58 11.33
CA ARG A 117 -14.60 8.40 11.62
C ARG A 117 -15.12 7.65 12.85
N ILE A 118 -15.32 8.34 13.98
CA ILE A 118 -15.75 7.68 15.23
C ILE A 118 -17.13 7.05 15.10
N ILE A 119 -18.10 7.76 14.50
CA ILE A 119 -19.44 7.20 14.26
C ILE A 119 -19.34 5.97 13.35
N SER A 120 -18.51 6.03 12.31
CA SER A 120 -18.27 4.89 11.42
C SER A 120 -17.70 3.67 12.14
N VAL A 121 -16.74 3.87 13.04
CA VAL A 121 -16.17 2.77 13.83
C VAL A 121 -17.24 2.11 14.69
N LEU A 122 -18.09 2.90 15.37
CA LEU A 122 -19.17 2.35 16.19
C LEU A 122 -20.18 1.54 15.37
N VAL A 123 -20.56 2.04 14.19
CA VAL A 123 -21.42 1.31 13.24
C VAL A 123 -20.76 0.01 12.78
N GLN A 124 -19.48 0.04 12.42
CA GLN A 124 -18.75 -1.15 11.96
C GLN A 124 -18.57 -2.19 13.07
N VAL A 125 -18.27 -1.77 14.31
CA VAL A 125 -18.20 -2.65 15.48
C VAL A 125 -19.54 -3.33 15.70
N GLN A 126 -20.63 -2.56 15.80
CA GLN A 126 -21.99 -3.11 16.00
C GLN A 126 -22.36 -4.09 14.88
N PHE A 127 -22.11 -3.72 13.62
CA PHE A 127 -22.46 -4.54 12.47
C PHE A 127 -21.74 -5.89 12.52
N ARG A 128 -20.45 -5.91 12.85
CA ARG A 128 -19.66 -7.14 12.83
C ARG A 128 -19.81 -8.00 14.09
N THR A 129 -20.01 -7.40 15.27
CA THR A 129 -20.31 -8.18 16.49
C THR A 129 -21.68 -8.84 16.41
N MET A 130 -22.65 -8.22 15.72
CA MET A 130 -23.95 -8.84 15.45
C MET A 130 -23.81 -10.14 14.63
N VAL A 131 -22.99 -10.12 13.58
CA VAL A 131 -22.72 -11.32 12.76
C VAL A 131 -22.07 -12.44 13.59
N LEU A 132 -21.16 -12.10 14.51
CA LEU A 132 -20.60 -13.08 15.44
C LEU A 132 -21.66 -13.74 16.35
N GLY A 133 -22.66 -12.97 16.78
CA GLY A 133 -23.79 -13.51 17.55
C GLY A 133 -24.62 -14.50 16.73
N MET A 134 -24.87 -14.16 15.46
CA MET A 134 -25.56 -15.05 14.52
C MET A 134 -24.77 -16.35 14.25
N ILE A 135 -23.45 -16.28 14.15
CA ILE A 135 -22.58 -17.48 14.05
C ILE A 135 -22.76 -18.39 15.25
N GLY A 136 -22.75 -17.81 16.46
CA GLY A 136 -22.94 -18.57 17.70
C GLY A 136 -24.26 -19.34 17.70
N GLN A 137 -25.34 -18.68 17.27
CA GLN A 137 -26.67 -19.28 17.15
C GLN A 137 -26.76 -20.34 16.03
N SER A 138 -26.19 -20.06 14.85
CA SER A 138 -26.11 -21.01 13.74
C SER A 138 -25.38 -22.30 14.15
N PHE A 139 -24.27 -22.14 14.88
CA PHE A 139 -23.48 -23.26 15.36
C PHE A 139 -24.22 -24.04 16.45
N TYR A 140 -24.91 -23.35 17.37
CA TYR A 140 -25.81 -23.98 18.35
C TYR A 140 -26.87 -24.86 17.67
N LEU A 141 -27.58 -24.34 16.66
CA LEU A 141 -28.60 -25.09 15.92
C LEU A 141 -28.00 -26.33 15.25
N THR A 142 -26.81 -26.19 14.66
CA THR A 142 -26.11 -27.32 14.04
C THR A 142 -25.77 -28.40 15.06
N LEU A 143 -25.27 -28.05 16.25
CA LEU A 143 -24.92 -29.01 17.30
C LEU A 143 -26.16 -29.72 17.86
N VAL A 144 -27.24 -28.99 18.13
CA VAL A 144 -28.47 -29.58 18.69
C VAL A 144 -29.16 -30.48 17.66
N ILE A 145 -29.31 -30.01 16.41
CA ILE A 145 -30.07 -30.74 15.39
C ILE A 145 -29.23 -31.90 14.81
N VAL A 146 -27.98 -31.65 14.42
CA VAL A 146 -27.17 -32.66 13.71
C VAL A 146 -26.51 -33.65 14.66
N LEU A 147 -26.05 -33.19 15.84
CA LEU A 147 -25.35 -34.02 16.81
C LEU A 147 -26.24 -34.50 17.97
N GLY A 148 -27.45 -33.98 18.11
CA GLY A 148 -28.37 -34.36 19.19
C GLY A 148 -27.86 -33.96 20.57
N MET A 149 -27.05 -32.90 20.66
CA MET A 149 -26.50 -32.41 21.93
C MET A 149 -27.59 -31.75 22.77
N SER A 150 -27.50 -31.87 24.10
CA SER A 150 -28.32 -31.06 25.01
C SER A 150 -27.91 -29.58 24.92
N ASP A 151 -28.85 -28.69 25.24
CA ASP A 151 -28.63 -27.23 25.16
C ASP A 151 -27.36 -26.79 25.91
N THR A 152 -27.15 -27.31 27.13
CA THR A 152 -25.95 -27.01 27.94
C THR A 152 -24.66 -27.47 27.27
N ALA A 153 -24.66 -28.67 26.68
CA ALA A 153 -23.50 -29.21 25.99
C ALA A 153 -23.21 -28.44 24.69
N ALA A 154 -24.26 -28.07 23.94
CA ALA A 154 -24.15 -27.28 22.73
C ALA A 154 -23.53 -25.91 23.03
N TRP A 155 -24.11 -25.14 23.97
CA TRP A 155 -23.57 -23.82 24.34
C TRP A 155 -22.17 -23.87 24.93
N SER A 156 -21.86 -24.88 25.74
CA SER A 156 -20.49 -25.08 26.25
C SER A 156 -19.49 -25.29 25.10
N THR A 157 -19.92 -25.98 24.04
CA THR A 157 -19.09 -26.22 22.86
C THR A 157 -18.93 -24.96 22.01
N VAL A 158 -20.00 -24.17 21.82
CA VAL A 158 -19.90 -22.85 21.17
C VAL A 158 -18.88 -21.96 21.88
N VAL A 159 -18.97 -21.87 23.22
CA VAL A 159 -18.04 -21.07 24.04
C VAL A 159 -16.62 -21.61 23.95
N ALA A 160 -16.42 -22.92 23.99
CA ALA A 160 -15.10 -23.53 23.89
C ALA A 160 -14.43 -23.23 22.53
N ILE A 161 -15.20 -23.25 21.45
CA ILE A 161 -14.71 -22.92 20.10
C ILE A 161 -14.41 -21.43 19.97
N ALA A 162 -15.27 -20.56 20.48
CA ALA A 162 -15.01 -19.12 20.51
C ALA A 162 -13.75 -18.79 21.33
N LEU A 163 -13.52 -19.49 22.45
CA LEU A 163 -12.30 -19.36 23.24
C LEU A 163 -11.06 -19.84 22.47
N LEU A 164 -11.14 -21.00 21.81
CA LEU A 164 -10.05 -21.51 20.99
C LEU A 164 -9.70 -20.53 19.84
N ALA A 165 -10.73 -20.01 19.16
CA ALA A 165 -10.61 -18.99 18.15
C ALA A 165 -9.88 -17.76 18.67
N THR A 166 -10.35 -17.21 19.80
CA THR A 166 -9.72 -16.08 20.46
C THR A 166 -8.22 -16.31 20.72
N ILE A 167 -7.83 -17.48 21.24
CA ILE A 167 -6.44 -17.77 21.60
C ILE A 167 -5.52 -17.71 20.37
N TYR A 168 -5.89 -18.31 19.24
CA TYR A 168 -5.02 -18.29 18.06
C TYR A 168 -5.12 -16.97 17.29
N THR A 169 -6.27 -16.28 17.29
CA THR A 169 -6.41 -14.92 16.74
C THR A 169 -5.54 -13.91 17.47
N MET A 170 -5.38 -14.07 18.78
CA MET A 170 -4.43 -13.28 19.55
C MET A 170 -2.97 -13.55 19.18
N ALA A 171 -2.68 -14.70 18.56
CA ALA A 171 -1.35 -15.13 18.15
C ALA A 171 -1.05 -14.87 16.66
N GLY A 172 -2.05 -14.89 15.76
CA GLY A 172 -1.90 -14.64 14.32
C GLY A 172 -2.42 -13.26 13.84
N GLY A 173 -1.65 -12.59 12.99
CA GLY A 173 -2.07 -11.35 12.31
C GLY A 173 -2.79 -11.59 10.98
N LEU A 174 -3.26 -10.52 10.32
CA LEU A 174 -4.05 -10.54 9.07
C LEU A 174 -3.47 -11.47 8.01
N LYS A 175 -2.14 -11.54 7.88
CA LYS A 175 -1.48 -12.44 6.92
C LYS A 175 -1.80 -13.91 7.18
N ALA A 176 -1.74 -14.34 8.44
CA ALA A 176 -2.08 -15.70 8.83
C ALA A 176 -3.56 -15.96 8.57
N VAL A 177 -4.44 -15.04 8.99
CA VAL A 177 -5.89 -15.11 8.78
C VAL A 177 -6.24 -15.27 7.30
N ALA A 178 -5.68 -14.41 6.43
CA ALA A 178 -5.98 -14.44 5.00
C ALA A 178 -5.56 -15.76 4.34
N VAL A 179 -4.44 -16.34 4.78
CA VAL A 179 -3.95 -17.63 4.28
C VAL A 179 -4.83 -18.78 4.79
N THR A 180 -5.18 -18.80 6.08
CA THR A 180 -6.04 -19.84 6.64
C THR A 180 -7.42 -19.81 6.01
N ASP A 181 -7.96 -18.63 5.77
CA ASP A 181 -9.24 -18.45 5.05
C ASP A 181 -9.17 -18.99 3.63
N ALA A 182 -8.09 -18.68 2.89
CA ALA A 182 -7.91 -19.18 1.54
C ALA A 182 -7.87 -20.72 1.53
N MET A 183 -7.22 -21.35 2.51
CA MET A 183 -7.23 -22.81 2.67
C MET A 183 -8.60 -23.35 3.06
N GLN A 184 -9.30 -22.70 3.99
CA GLN A 184 -10.63 -23.09 4.46
C GLN A 184 -11.69 -22.96 3.35
N SER A 185 -11.56 -21.97 2.47
CA SER A 185 -12.47 -21.76 1.33
C SER A 185 -12.61 -23.01 0.46
N ALA A 186 -11.52 -23.76 0.26
CA ALA A 186 -11.53 -24.99 -0.52
C ALA A 186 -12.35 -26.09 0.18
N VAL A 187 -12.21 -26.23 1.50
CA VAL A 187 -12.99 -27.19 2.31
C VAL A 187 -14.48 -26.86 2.25
N MET A 188 -14.80 -25.57 2.34
CA MET A 188 -16.18 -25.08 2.27
C MET A 188 -16.82 -25.34 0.90
N VAL A 189 -16.12 -25.04 -0.19
CA VAL A 189 -16.62 -25.32 -1.55
C VAL A 189 -16.91 -26.81 -1.74
N VAL A 190 -16.00 -27.69 -1.30
CA VAL A 190 -16.21 -29.15 -1.38
C VAL A 190 -17.43 -29.58 -0.57
N ALA A 191 -17.60 -29.04 0.65
CA ALA A 191 -18.77 -29.31 1.49
C ALA A 191 -20.08 -28.85 0.82
N SER A 192 -20.10 -27.64 0.24
CA SER A 192 -21.25 -27.09 -0.47
C SER A 192 -21.63 -27.91 -1.71
N VAL A 193 -20.64 -28.33 -2.51
CA VAL A 193 -20.88 -29.20 -3.69
C VAL A 193 -21.46 -30.54 -3.26
N ALA A 194 -20.88 -31.18 -2.24
CA ALA A 194 -21.35 -32.47 -1.73
C ALA A 194 -22.80 -32.36 -1.23
N MET A 195 -23.08 -31.34 -0.41
CA MET A 195 -24.42 -31.07 0.11
C MET A 195 -25.42 -30.83 -1.02
N PHE A 196 -25.08 -29.98 -1.99
CA PHE A 196 -25.92 -29.71 -3.16
C PHE A 196 -26.26 -30.97 -3.94
N MET A 197 -25.27 -31.78 -4.29
CA MET A 197 -25.50 -32.98 -5.08
C MET A 197 -26.41 -33.99 -4.37
N ILE A 198 -26.25 -34.14 -3.05
CA ILE A 198 -27.08 -35.04 -2.22
C ILE A 198 -28.53 -34.56 -2.20
N VAL A 199 -28.76 -33.30 -1.83
CA VAL A 199 -30.12 -32.76 -1.70
C VAL A 199 -30.79 -32.69 -3.07
N PHE A 200 -30.08 -32.25 -4.11
CA PHE A 200 -30.60 -32.18 -5.47
C PHE A 200 -31.08 -33.54 -5.99
N ASN A 201 -30.29 -34.59 -5.77
CA ASN A 201 -30.69 -35.95 -6.16
C ASN A 201 -31.90 -36.44 -5.34
N HIS A 202 -31.94 -36.15 -4.04
CA HIS A 202 -33.04 -36.53 -3.16
C HIS A 202 -34.37 -35.83 -3.52
N VAL A 203 -34.30 -34.57 -3.94
CA VAL A 203 -35.49 -33.82 -4.38
C VAL A 203 -36.02 -34.33 -5.72
N GLY A 204 -35.16 -34.95 -6.54
CA GLY A 204 -35.50 -35.46 -7.89
C GLY A 204 -35.07 -34.51 -9.01
N GLY A 205 -34.01 -33.72 -8.78
CA GLY A 205 -33.51 -32.72 -9.72
C GLY A 205 -34.47 -31.54 -9.93
N TRP A 206 -34.26 -30.78 -11.02
CA TRP A 206 -35.05 -29.59 -11.34
C TRP A 206 -36.55 -29.86 -11.46
N THR A 207 -36.93 -30.95 -12.14
CA THR A 207 -38.33 -31.36 -12.28
C THR A 207 -38.93 -31.76 -10.94
N GLY A 208 -38.17 -32.44 -10.08
CA GLY A 208 -38.59 -32.79 -8.72
C GLY A 208 -38.87 -31.57 -7.86
N ILE A 209 -38.01 -30.55 -7.92
CA ILE A 209 -38.21 -29.27 -7.20
C ILE A 209 -39.54 -28.63 -7.62
N GLN A 210 -39.76 -28.47 -8.93
CA GLN A 210 -40.96 -27.83 -9.45
C GLN A 210 -42.24 -28.62 -9.10
N ASN A 211 -42.21 -29.95 -9.25
CA ASN A 211 -43.36 -30.80 -8.94
C ASN A 211 -43.73 -30.77 -7.45
N LYS A 212 -42.74 -30.80 -6.56
CA LYS A 212 -43.01 -30.81 -5.11
C LYS A 212 -43.51 -29.46 -4.61
N LEU A 213 -42.95 -28.36 -5.12
CA LEU A 213 -43.43 -27.00 -4.80
C LEU A 213 -44.87 -26.80 -5.29
N THR A 214 -45.20 -27.25 -6.51
CA THR A 214 -46.55 -27.14 -7.09
C THR A 214 -47.61 -27.99 -6.39
N GLN A 215 -47.22 -29.03 -5.67
CA GLN A 215 -48.16 -29.84 -4.89
C GLN A 215 -48.67 -29.16 -3.60
N HIS A 216 -47.90 -28.22 -3.04
CA HIS A 216 -48.13 -27.71 -1.67
C HIS A 216 -48.28 -26.18 -1.58
N GLY A 217 -48.15 -25.46 -2.69
CA GLY A 217 -48.28 -24.00 -2.74
C GLY A 217 -49.30 -23.53 -3.78
N ASP A 218 -49.87 -22.35 -3.56
CA ASP A 218 -50.62 -21.66 -4.61
C ASP A 218 -49.68 -21.13 -5.72
N ALA A 219 -50.24 -20.84 -6.89
CA ALA A 219 -49.46 -20.44 -8.06
C ALA A 219 -48.67 -19.13 -7.86
N GLU A 220 -49.17 -18.20 -7.03
CA GLU A 220 -48.54 -16.90 -6.77
C GLU A 220 -47.33 -17.06 -5.83
N SER A 221 -47.47 -17.84 -4.76
CA SER A 221 -46.42 -18.20 -3.81
C SER A 221 -45.27 -18.96 -4.47
N ILE A 222 -45.58 -19.88 -5.39
CA ILE A 222 -44.55 -20.63 -6.15
C ILE A 222 -43.83 -19.71 -7.14
N ALA A 223 -44.57 -18.84 -7.83
CA ALA A 223 -43.97 -17.86 -8.73
C ALA A 223 -43.01 -16.93 -7.98
N ALA A 224 -43.38 -16.47 -6.78
CA ALA A 224 -42.53 -15.64 -5.92
C ALA A 224 -41.28 -16.37 -5.41
N LEU A 225 -41.33 -17.70 -5.26
CA LEU A 225 -40.16 -18.51 -4.87
C LEU A 225 -39.19 -18.75 -6.03
N LEU A 226 -39.69 -18.96 -7.25
CA LEU A 226 -38.88 -19.37 -8.40
C LEU A 226 -38.49 -18.22 -9.33
N HIS A 227 -39.18 -17.08 -9.23
CA HIS A 227 -38.98 -15.95 -10.12
C HIS A 227 -38.90 -14.63 -9.35
N VAL A 228 -38.08 -13.71 -9.87
CA VAL A 228 -37.93 -12.33 -9.35
C VAL A 228 -38.93 -11.37 -10.02
N GLY A 229 -39.96 -11.89 -10.70
CA GLY A 229 -40.89 -11.08 -11.51
C GLY A 229 -42.18 -10.68 -10.80
N THR A 230 -42.44 -11.23 -9.61
CA THR A 230 -43.72 -11.07 -8.90
C THR A 230 -43.50 -10.40 -7.55
N ASP A 231 -44.50 -9.61 -7.12
CA ASP A 231 -44.48 -9.01 -5.79
C ASP A 231 -44.39 -10.08 -4.70
N ARG A 232 -43.67 -9.76 -3.62
CA ARG A 232 -43.58 -10.65 -2.47
C ARG A 232 -44.83 -10.48 -1.63
N VAL A 233 -45.53 -11.57 -1.37
CA VAL A 233 -46.64 -11.61 -0.42
C VAL A 233 -46.20 -12.42 0.79
N ALA A 234 -46.18 -11.79 1.96
CA ALA A 234 -45.95 -12.47 3.23
C ALA A 234 -47.30 -12.68 3.92
N HIS A 235 -47.54 -13.90 4.41
CA HIS A 235 -48.75 -14.26 5.13
C HIS A 235 -48.42 -14.51 6.61
N THR A 236 -49.11 -13.80 7.50
CA THR A 236 -49.07 -14.04 8.94
C THR A 236 -50.38 -14.69 9.35
N PRO A 237 -50.40 -15.95 9.81
CA PRO A 237 -51.61 -16.61 10.28
C PRO A 237 -52.20 -15.87 11.49
N THR A 238 -53.51 -15.67 11.50
CA THR A 238 -54.24 -15.01 12.59
C THR A 238 -55.24 -15.92 13.30
N ALA A 239 -55.26 -17.22 12.98
CA ALA A 239 -56.27 -18.16 13.47
C ALA A 239 -56.27 -18.33 15.00
N GLU A 240 -55.12 -18.14 15.66
CA GLU A 240 -54.95 -18.26 17.11
C GLU A 240 -54.80 -16.88 17.81
N MET A 241 -54.98 -15.78 17.09
CA MET A 241 -54.72 -14.42 17.59
C MET A 241 -56.00 -13.72 18.04
N THR A 242 -55.90 -12.90 19.09
CA THR A 242 -56.96 -12.01 19.56
C THR A 242 -57.18 -10.83 18.61
N ALA A 243 -58.36 -10.21 18.64
CA ALA A 243 -58.65 -9.03 17.82
C ALA A 243 -57.66 -7.86 18.06
N LEU A 244 -57.20 -7.70 19.31
CA LEU A 244 -56.21 -6.68 19.68
C LEU A 244 -54.83 -6.99 19.07
N GLU A 245 -54.41 -8.25 19.05
CA GLU A 245 -53.15 -8.66 18.42
C GLU A 245 -53.19 -8.47 16.90
N ILE A 246 -54.34 -8.72 16.26
CA ILE A 246 -54.54 -8.46 14.82
C ILE A 246 -54.48 -6.94 14.55
N GLU A 247 -55.14 -6.12 15.36
CA GLU A 247 -55.12 -4.65 15.22
C GLU A 247 -53.70 -4.09 15.38
N ASN A 248 -52.94 -4.58 16.37
CA ASN A 248 -51.55 -4.20 16.58
C ASN A 248 -50.65 -4.61 15.39
N LEU A 249 -50.83 -5.82 14.85
CA LEU A 249 -50.06 -6.27 13.68
C LEU A 249 -50.38 -5.47 12.42
N LEU A 250 -51.61 -4.99 12.23
CA LEU A 250 -51.97 -4.14 11.09
C LEU A 250 -51.25 -2.79 11.10
N LEU A 251 -50.74 -2.33 12.25
CA LEU A 251 -49.85 -1.16 12.33
C LEU A 251 -48.51 -1.38 11.63
N LEU A 252 -48.10 -2.64 11.44
CA LEU A 252 -46.92 -3.02 10.66
C LEU A 252 -47.19 -3.04 9.14
N GLY A 253 -48.46 -2.85 8.75
CA GLY A 253 -48.95 -2.88 7.37
C GLY A 253 -49.58 -4.22 6.98
N GLY A 254 -50.21 -4.23 5.80
CA GLY A 254 -50.92 -5.39 5.26
C GLY A 254 -52.44 -5.29 5.37
N GLU A 255 -53.10 -6.29 4.80
CA GLU A 255 -54.57 -6.42 4.81
C GLU A 255 -54.96 -7.73 5.49
N HIS A 256 -55.89 -7.66 6.46
CA HIS A 256 -56.45 -8.85 7.10
C HIS A 256 -57.52 -9.47 6.21
N ASN A 257 -57.33 -10.73 5.85
CA ASN A 257 -58.32 -11.51 5.11
C ASN A 257 -59.02 -12.47 6.08
N GLU A 258 -60.26 -12.16 6.43
CA GLU A 258 -61.09 -12.97 7.33
C GLU A 258 -61.33 -14.39 6.78
N THR A 259 -61.36 -14.57 5.46
CA THR A 259 -61.63 -15.88 4.82
C THR A 259 -60.45 -16.84 4.96
N THR A 260 -59.22 -16.33 4.86
CA THR A 260 -58.00 -17.12 4.99
C THR A 260 -57.41 -17.07 6.40
N SER A 261 -58.03 -16.31 7.32
CA SER A 261 -57.52 -16.06 8.68
C SER A 261 -56.04 -15.70 8.68
N ALA A 262 -55.66 -14.73 7.84
CA ALA A 262 -54.26 -14.30 7.70
C ALA A 262 -54.16 -12.82 7.35
N ILE A 263 -53.12 -12.15 7.87
CA ILE A 263 -52.69 -10.83 7.40
C ILE A 263 -51.75 -11.04 6.22
N SER A 264 -52.03 -10.37 5.11
CA SER A 264 -51.20 -10.41 3.90
C SER A 264 -50.48 -9.08 3.70
N VAL A 265 -49.15 -9.12 3.67
CA VAL A 265 -48.30 -7.95 3.41
C VAL A 265 -47.70 -8.10 2.01
N ARG A 266 -48.19 -7.28 1.07
CA ARG A 266 -47.66 -7.24 -0.30
C ARG A 266 -46.55 -6.19 -0.40
N THR A 267 -45.36 -6.63 -0.82
CA THR A 267 -44.20 -5.78 -1.04
C THR A 267 -43.83 -5.77 -2.53
N PRO A 268 -43.78 -4.59 -3.17
CA PRO A 268 -43.41 -4.48 -4.58
C PRO A 268 -42.04 -5.08 -4.87
N ILE A 269 -41.92 -5.85 -5.95
CA ILE A 269 -40.69 -6.57 -6.26
C ILE A 269 -39.48 -5.66 -6.49
N TRP A 270 -39.68 -4.48 -7.10
CA TRP A 270 -38.60 -3.50 -7.28
C TRP A 270 -38.00 -3.03 -5.94
N LEU A 271 -38.83 -2.92 -4.90
CA LEU A 271 -38.40 -2.50 -3.57
C LEU A 271 -37.61 -3.62 -2.89
N VAL A 272 -38.04 -4.87 -3.05
CA VAL A 272 -37.28 -6.05 -2.59
C VAL A 272 -35.91 -6.10 -3.28
N CYS A 273 -35.86 -6.00 -4.61
CA CYS A 273 -34.62 -6.01 -5.36
C CYS A 273 -33.67 -4.88 -4.95
N LEU A 274 -34.19 -3.66 -4.80
CA LEU A 274 -33.40 -2.51 -4.36
C LEU A 274 -32.85 -2.72 -2.95
N SER A 275 -33.69 -3.17 -2.01
CA SER A 275 -33.30 -3.39 -0.62
C SER A 275 -32.23 -4.48 -0.49
N LEU A 276 -32.42 -5.63 -1.14
CA LEU A 276 -31.44 -6.72 -1.15
C LEU A 276 -30.12 -6.33 -1.85
N THR A 277 -30.21 -5.51 -2.91
CA THR A 277 -29.01 -4.94 -3.55
C THR A 277 -28.25 -4.04 -2.59
N ILE A 278 -28.94 -3.12 -1.91
CA ILE A 278 -28.33 -2.22 -0.91
C ILE A 278 -27.68 -3.04 0.21
N THR A 279 -28.36 -4.08 0.70
CA THR A 279 -27.82 -4.98 1.73
C THR A 279 -26.51 -5.62 1.28
N GLY A 280 -26.45 -6.17 0.05
CA GLY A 280 -25.21 -6.76 -0.47
C GLY A 280 -24.10 -5.73 -0.72
N VAL A 281 -24.44 -4.54 -1.24
CA VAL A 281 -23.44 -3.47 -1.43
C VAL A 281 -22.89 -2.98 -0.08
N ALA A 282 -23.77 -2.84 0.92
CA ALA A 282 -23.40 -2.46 2.28
C ALA A 282 -22.44 -3.48 2.89
N TYR A 283 -22.68 -4.78 2.66
CA TYR A 283 -21.75 -5.82 3.07
C TYR A 283 -20.35 -5.58 2.50
N SER A 284 -20.18 -5.34 1.20
CA SER A 284 -18.83 -5.22 0.64
C SER A 284 -18.12 -3.91 0.98
N VAL A 285 -18.85 -2.79 1.01
CA VAL A 285 -18.27 -1.44 1.16
C VAL A 285 -18.04 -1.08 2.63
N VAL A 286 -19.00 -1.38 3.51
CA VAL A 286 -18.93 -0.98 4.92
C VAL A 286 -18.14 -1.99 5.76
N ASN A 287 -18.01 -3.24 5.30
CA ASN A 287 -17.32 -4.27 6.06
C ASN A 287 -15.81 -4.01 6.11
N HIS A 288 -15.34 -3.56 7.27
CA HIS A 288 -13.94 -3.34 7.57
C HIS A 288 -13.07 -4.57 7.27
N THR A 289 -13.58 -5.75 7.62
CA THR A 289 -12.89 -7.02 7.50
C THR A 289 -12.57 -7.36 6.03
N GLN A 290 -13.42 -6.96 5.09
CA GLN A 290 -13.18 -7.10 3.65
C GLN A 290 -12.16 -6.05 3.16
N SER A 291 -12.33 -4.80 3.57
CA SER A 291 -11.47 -3.67 3.17
C SER A 291 -10.00 -3.90 3.56
N MET A 292 -9.73 -4.41 4.78
CA MET A 292 -8.37 -4.67 5.27
C MET A 292 -7.61 -5.69 4.42
N ARG A 293 -8.28 -6.74 3.93
CA ARG A 293 -7.66 -7.74 3.04
C ARG A 293 -7.23 -7.13 1.73
N MET A 294 -8.09 -6.28 1.17
CA MET A 294 -7.78 -5.55 -0.04
C MET A 294 -6.59 -4.61 0.20
N PHE A 295 -6.53 -3.90 1.33
CA PHE A 295 -5.40 -3.03 1.67
C PHE A 295 -4.08 -3.77 1.89
N GLY A 296 -4.11 -5.08 2.18
CA GLY A 296 -2.93 -5.94 2.20
C GLY A 296 -2.40 -6.36 0.84
N ALA A 297 -2.97 -5.88 -0.26
CA ALA A 297 -2.50 -6.16 -1.62
C ALA A 297 -1.11 -5.59 -1.89
N ARG A 298 -0.28 -6.39 -2.56
CA ARG A 298 1.07 -6.01 -3.01
C ARG A 298 1.12 -5.02 -4.17
N SER A 299 0.04 -4.92 -4.93
CA SER A 299 -0.08 -3.98 -6.05
C SER A 299 -1.53 -3.59 -6.30
N GLU A 300 -1.75 -2.50 -7.05
CA GLU A 300 -3.10 -2.15 -7.53
C GLU A 300 -3.71 -3.23 -8.43
N TRP A 301 -2.87 -3.95 -9.17
CA TRP A 301 -3.34 -5.06 -9.99
C TRP A 301 -3.86 -6.19 -9.11
N ASP A 302 -3.14 -6.54 -8.03
CA ASP A 302 -3.58 -7.56 -7.10
C ASP A 302 -4.86 -7.14 -6.35
N PHE A 303 -4.93 -5.86 -5.98
CA PHE A 303 -6.12 -5.24 -5.38
C PHE A 303 -7.36 -5.43 -6.27
N LYS A 304 -7.27 -5.09 -7.56
CA LYS A 304 -8.37 -5.18 -8.51
C LYS A 304 -8.70 -6.62 -8.93
N LEU A 305 -7.70 -7.47 -9.15
CA LEU A 305 -7.95 -8.84 -9.58
C LEU A 305 -8.54 -9.70 -8.46
N SER A 306 -8.23 -9.38 -7.20
CA SER A 306 -8.76 -10.11 -6.04
C SER A 306 -10.30 -10.14 -6.03
N VAL A 307 -10.96 -9.03 -6.32
CA VAL A 307 -12.43 -8.95 -6.34
C VAL A 307 -13.05 -9.69 -7.51
N VAL A 308 -12.33 -9.81 -8.64
CA VAL A 308 -12.79 -10.57 -9.81
C VAL A 308 -12.83 -12.06 -9.47
N LEU A 309 -11.75 -12.57 -8.85
CA LEU A 309 -11.71 -13.95 -8.36
C LEU A 309 -12.80 -14.18 -7.30
N ALA A 310 -12.88 -13.31 -6.31
CA ALA A 310 -13.87 -13.41 -5.24
C ALA A 310 -15.29 -13.47 -5.81
N SER A 311 -15.61 -12.61 -6.78
CA SER A 311 -16.93 -12.57 -7.45
C SER A 311 -17.23 -13.88 -8.19
N ALA A 312 -16.27 -14.41 -8.94
CA ALA A 312 -16.46 -15.66 -9.68
C ALA A 312 -16.72 -16.85 -8.74
N VAL A 313 -15.95 -16.96 -7.66
CA VAL A 313 -16.13 -18.02 -6.66
C VAL A 313 -17.43 -17.83 -5.87
N LEU A 314 -17.79 -16.59 -5.51
CA LEU A 314 -19.02 -16.25 -4.80
C LEU A 314 -20.26 -16.68 -5.57
N ILE A 315 -20.34 -16.38 -6.88
CA ILE A 315 -21.49 -16.76 -7.71
C ILE A 315 -21.72 -18.27 -7.69
N GLY A 316 -20.64 -19.05 -7.86
CA GLY A 316 -20.70 -20.51 -7.81
C GLY A 316 -21.05 -21.05 -6.42
N GLY A 317 -20.39 -20.55 -5.36
CA GLY A 317 -20.61 -21.01 -3.98
C GLY A 317 -22.01 -20.71 -3.46
N THR A 318 -22.49 -19.48 -3.70
CA THR A 318 -23.84 -19.05 -3.28
C THR A 318 -24.93 -19.78 -4.04
N PHE A 319 -24.72 -20.14 -5.31
CA PHE A 319 -25.65 -21.02 -6.02
C PHE A 319 -25.87 -22.34 -5.28
N LEU A 320 -24.78 -22.99 -4.86
CA LEU A 320 -24.84 -24.27 -4.16
C LEU A 320 -25.51 -24.15 -2.78
N ASN A 321 -25.23 -23.07 -2.05
CA ASN A 321 -25.74 -22.84 -0.71
C ASN A 321 -27.21 -22.36 -0.69
N LEU A 322 -27.55 -21.30 -1.43
CA LEU A 322 -28.91 -20.75 -1.47
C LEU A 322 -29.92 -21.76 -2.00
N MET A 323 -29.50 -22.65 -2.91
CA MET A 323 -30.37 -23.69 -3.41
C MET A 323 -30.84 -24.67 -2.35
N GLN A 324 -30.10 -24.83 -1.24
CA GLN A 324 -30.55 -25.67 -0.12
C GLN A 324 -31.85 -25.16 0.48
N GLY A 325 -32.05 -23.85 0.58
CA GLY A 325 -33.29 -23.25 1.09
C GLY A 325 -34.50 -23.57 0.23
N ILE A 326 -34.38 -23.39 -1.09
CA ILE A 326 -35.47 -23.65 -2.05
C ILE A 326 -35.77 -25.15 -2.14
N MET A 327 -34.74 -26.00 -2.19
CA MET A 327 -34.90 -27.46 -2.14
C MET A 327 -35.51 -27.91 -0.81
N GLY A 328 -35.11 -27.29 0.30
CA GLY A 328 -35.69 -27.49 1.61
C GLY A 328 -37.18 -27.11 1.65
N ARG A 329 -37.58 -26.01 1.02
CA ARG A 329 -38.98 -25.58 0.87
C ARG A 329 -39.81 -26.57 0.04
N ALA A 330 -39.20 -27.24 -0.93
CA ALA A 330 -39.85 -28.29 -1.71
C ALA A 330 -40.07 -29.58 -0.88
N LEU A 331 -39.21 -29.87 0.09
CA LEU A 331 -39.34 -31.05 0.96
C LEU A 331 -40.22 -30.78 2.19
N TYR A 332 -40.11 -29.57 2.75
CA TYR A 332 -40.83 -29.12 3.95
C TYR A 332 -41.53 -27.79 3.62
N PRO A 333 -42.83 -27.82 3.26
CA PRO A 333 -43.55 -26.64 2.80
C PRO A 333 -43.73 -25.52 3.82
N THR A 334 -43.62 -25.78 5.12
CA THR A 334 -43.61 -24.76 6.20
C THR A 334 -42.62 -25.15 7.28
N ALA A 335 -42.13 -24.19 8.06
CA ALA A 335 -41.15 -24.43 9.12
C ALA A 335 -41.72 -25.34 10.24
N ASP A 336 -43.03 -25.27 10.49
CA ASP A 336 -43.73 -26.09 11.48
C ASP A 336 -43.76 -27.59 11.12
N LEU A 337 -43.48 -27.92 9.85
CA LEU A 337 -43.37 -29.30 9.38
C LEU A 337 -41.95 -29.86 9.51
N LEU A 338 -41.00 -29.08 10.02
CA LEU A 338 -39.65 -29.56 10.22
C LEU A 338 -39.62 -30.64 11.32
N PRO A 339 -38.94 -31.79 11.07
CA PRO A 339 -38.86 -32.92 12.01
C PRO A 339 -37.87 -32.64 13.16
N VAL A 340 -38.18 -31.62 13.96
CA VAL A 340 -37.44 -31.16 15.14
C VAL A 340 -38.42 -30.79 16.25
N ALA A 341 -37.93 -30.56 17.47
CA ALA A 341 -38.77 -30.07 18.57
C ALA A 341 -39.40 -28.72 18.20
N ALA A 342 -40.62 -28.43 18.70
CA ALA A 342 -41.35 -27.20 18.37
C ALA A 342 -40.55 -25.91 18.64
N SER A 343 -39.70 -25.90 19.66
CA SER A 343 -38.81 -24.77 19.97
C SER A 343 -37.72 -24.53 18.93
N LEU A 344 -37.48 -25.46 18.01
CA LEU A 344 -36.48 -25.40 16.94
C LEU A 344 -37.10 -25.32 15.55
N GLN A 345 -38.44 -25.23 15.44
CA GLN A 345 -39.15 -25.15 14.16
C GLN A 345 -39.07 -23.75 13.56
N THR A 346 -37.86 -23.32 13.23
CA THR A 346 -37.58 -22.04 12.58
C THR A 346 -37.04 -22.26 11.18
N VAL A 347 -37.11 -21.23 10.33
CA VAL A 347 -36.56 -21.33 8.97
C VAL A 347 -35.04 -21.58 8.96
N ASP A 348 -34.34 -21.16 10.01
CA ASP A 348 -32.90 -21.38 10.17
C ASP A 348 -32.57 -22.86 10.45
N ALA A 349 -33.53 -23.67 10.90
CA ALA A 349 -33.33 -25.10 11.11
C ALA A 349 -33.30 -25.93 9.82
N ILE A 350 -33.66 -25.35 8.66
CA ILE A 350 -33.77 -26.10 7.40
C ILE A 350 -32.47 -26.77 7.00
N PHE A 351 -31.35 -26.03 7.01
CA PHE A 351 -30.06 -26.55 6.59
C PHE A 351 -29.54 -27.66 7.53
N PRO A 352 -29.53 -27.48 8.87
CA PRO A 352 -29.20 -28.55 9.80
C PRO A 352 -30.08 -29.81 9.65
N VAL A 353 -31.38 -29.65 9.39
CA VAL A 353 -32.30 -30.78 9.15
C VAL A 353 -31.90 -31.56 7.90
N LEU A 354 -31.65 -30.87 6.78
CA LEU A 354 -31.19 -31.52 5.55
C LEU A 354 -29.88 -32.27 5.77
N LEU A 355 -28.94 -31.68 6.51
CA LEU A 355 -27.65 -32.29 6.83
C LEU A 355 -27.81 -33.55 7.71
N ARG A 356 -28.68 -33.48 8.72
CA ARG A 356 -28.96 -34.62 9.62
C ARG A 356 -29.58 -35.79 8.86
N ASP A 357 -30.56 -35.51 8.01
CA ASP A 357 -31.45 -36.52 7.44
C ASP A 357 -30.94 -37.11 6.12
N LEU A 358 -30.22 -36.33 5.29
CA LEU A 358 -29.90 -36.72 3.91
C LEU A 358 -28.43 -37.10 3.69
N VAL A 359 -27.51 -36.63 4.53
CA VAL A 359 -26.07 -36.89 4.33
C VAL A 359 -25.68 -38.22 4.97
N VAL A 360 -24.80 -38.99 4.33
CA VAL A 360 -24.33 -40.30 4.85
C VAL A 360 -23.08 -40.17 5.73
N PRO A 361 -22.79 -41.15 6.62
CA PRO A 361 -21.54 -41.18 7.38
C PRO A 361 -20.28 -41.07 6.49
N GLY A 362 -19.23 -40.42 6.99
CA GLY A 362 -18.04 -40.00 6.24
C GLY A 362 -18.23 -38.61 5.63
N LEU A 363 -19.25 -38.43 4.80
CA LEU A 363 -19.59 -37.13 4.18
C LEU A 363 -20.14 -36.14 5.22
N LYS A 364 -20.84 -36.63 6.26
CA LYS A 364 -21.25 -35.80 7.41
C LYS A 364 -20.05 -35.12 8.06
N GLY A 365 -18.95 -35.83 8.26
CA GLY A 365 -17.70 -35.30 8.80
C GLY A 365 -17.12 -34.16 7.96
N ILE A 366 -17.14 -34.28 6.62
CA ILE A 366 -16.65 -33.23 5.71
C ILE A 366 -17.52 -31.97 5.81
N VAL A 367 -18.85 -32.12 5.80
CA VAL A 367 -19.76 -30.96 5.88
C VAL A 367 -19.64 -30.28 7.25
N VAL A 368 -19.61 -31.05 8.35
CA VAL A 368 -19.40 -30.50 9.70
C VAL A 368 -18.03 -29.82 9.81
N ALA A 369 -16.99 -30.41 9.21
CA ALA A 369 -15.66 -29.80 9.16
C ALA A 369 -15.67 -28.45 8.42
N GLY A 370 -16.42 -28.35 7.32
CA GLY A 370 -16.61 -27.12 6.57
C GLY A 370 -17.36 -26.04 7.37
N ILE A 371 -18.43 -26.40 8.08
CA ILE A 371 -19.16 -25.47 8.96
C ILE A 371 -18.23 -24.96 10.07
N MET A 372 -17.45 -25.85 10.72
CA MET A 372 -16.50 -25.45 11.75
C MET A 372 -15.39 -24.55 11.19
N ALA A 373 -14.82 -24.90 10.02
CA ALA A 373 -13.81 -24.11 9.36
C ALA A 373 -14.31 -22.68 9.08
N ALA A 374 -15.55 -22.58 8.61
CA ALA A 374 -16.22 -21.32 8.35
C ALA A 374 -16.42 -20.48 9.63
N SER A 375 -16.83 -21.09 10.74
CA SER A 375 -16.95 -20.39 12.03
C SER A 375 -15.59 -19.90 12.54
N PHE A 376 -14.55 -20.74 12.45
CA PHE A 376 -13.18 -20.37 12.84
C PHE A 376 -12.65 -19.19 12.03
N SER A 377 -12.83 -19.23 10.70
CA SER A 377 -12.46 -18.14 9.78
C SER A 377 -13.08 -16.82 10.24
N THR A 378 -14.40 -16.80 10.51
CA THR A 378 -15.08 -15.55 10.84
C THR A 378 -14.77 -15.04 12.25
N TYR A 379 -14.67 -15.91 13.26
CA TYR A 379 -14.23 -15.48 14.60
C TYR A 379 -12.85 -14.84 14.55
N ASP A 380 -11.92 -15.44 13.81
CA ASP A 380 -10.56 -14.95 13.67
C ASP A 380 -10.50 -13.62 12.93
N SER A 381 -11.21 -13.57 11.81
CA SER A 381 -11.25 -12.41 10.95
C SER A 381 -11.91 -11.20 11.62
N ILE A 382 -13.08 -11.36 12.23
CA ILE A 382 -13.76 -10.26 12.92
C ILE A 382 -13.00 -9.88 14.20
N GLY A 383 -12.51 -10.86 14.96
CA GLY A 383 -11.75 -10.61 16.19
C GLY A 383 -10.52 -9.75 15.95
N SER A 384 -9.68 -10.12 14.97
CA SER A 384 -8.47 -9.37 14.62
C SER A 384 -8.78 -8.01 13.99
N THR A 385 -9.72 -7.93 13.05
CA THR A 385 -9.99 -6.68 12.31
C THR A 385 -10.73 -5.63 13.12
N ILE A 386 -11.69 -6.01 13.96
CA ILE A 386 -12.39 -5.06 14.84
C ILE A 386 -11.49 -4.62 15.99
N SER A 387 -10.62 -5.50 16.47
CA SER A 387 -9.59 -5.13 17.43
C SER A 387 -8.63 -4.08 16.85
N ALA A 388 -8.20 -4.25 15.59
CA ALA A 388 -7.37 -3.28 14.87
C ALA A 388 -8.08 -1.92 14.78
N LEU A 389 -9.33 -1.93 14.34
CA LEU A 389 -10.17 -0.73 14.19
C LEU A 389 -10.33 0.01 15.53
N LEU A 390 -10.66 -0.69 16.62
CA LEU A 390 -10.81 -0.07 17.94
C LEU A 390 -9.47 0.44 18.50
N THR A 391 -8.41 -0.34 18.33
CA THR A 391 -7.06 0.05 18.80
C THR A 391 -6.55 1.29 18.09
N ARG A 392 -6.69 1.38 16.76
CA ARG A 392 -6.14 2.50 15.98
C ARG A 392 -7.10 3.69 15.96
N ASP A 393 -8.34 3.49 15.54
CA ASP A 393 -9.27 4.58 15.26
C ASP A 393 -9.92 5.20 16.50
N VAL A 394 -9.90 4.49 17.64
CA VAL A 394 -10.48 5.00 18.90
C VAL A 394 -9.40 5.13 19.96
N TYR A 395 -8.74 4.03 20.33
CA TYR A 395 -7.80 4.03 21.45
C TYR A 395 -6.55 4.87 21.15
N GLY A 396 -5.86 4.60 20.05
CA GLY A 396 -4.65 5.31 19.62
C GLY A 396 -4.92 6.74 19.17
N ARG A 397 -6.13 7.01 18.66
CA ARG A 397 -6.53 8.34 18.17
C ARG A 397 -7.04 9.27 19.28
N LEU A 398 -7.78 8.77 20.27
CA LEU A 398 -8.50 9.60 21.27
C LEU A 398 -8.06 9.38 22.73
N LEU A 399 -7.63 8.17 23.10
CA LEU A 399 -7.40 7.82 24.51
C LEU A 399 -5.92 7.86 24.88
N VAL A 400 -5.07 7.15 24.14
CA VAL A 400 -3.64 7.03 24.41
C VAL A 400 -2.85 7.22 23.12
N THR A 401 -2.38 8.45 22.91
CA THR A 401 -1.61 8.88 21.74
C THR A 401 -0.09 8.70 21.97
N ASN A 402 0.69 8.59 20.89
CA ASN A 402 2.16 8.59 20.87
C ASN A 402 2.86 7.51 21.71
N ARG A 403 2.31 6.28 21.72
CA ARG A 403 3.01 5.10 22.27
C ARG A 403 3.77 4.35 21.19
N ASP A 404 4.68 3.49 21.62
CA ASP A 404 5.39 2.56 20.75
C ASP A 404 4.44 1.51 20.16
N ASP A 405 4.81 0.96 19.01
CA ASP A 405 3.96 0.03 18.24
C ASP A 405 3.60 -1.25 19.02
N GLN A 406 4.48 -1.70 19.94
CA GLN A 406 4.24 -2.88 20.77
C GLN A 406 3.08 -2.66 21.75
N HIS A 407 2.89 -1.44 22.26
CA HIS A 407 1.76 -1.08 23.12
C HIS A 407 0.43 -1.27 22.38
N TYR A 408 0.33 -0.74 21.16
CA TYR A 408 -0.88 -0.88 20.35
C TYR A 408 -1.14 -2.33 19.96
N LEU A 409 -0.11 -3.10 19.63
CA LEU A 409 -0.23 -4.54 19.40
C LEU A 409 -0.77 -5.28 20.64
N PHE A 410 -0.27 -4.94 21.83
CA PHE A 410 -0.74 -5.53 23.09
C PHE A 410 -2.23 -5.22 23.35
N VAL A 411 -2.63 -3.95 23.22
CA VAL A 411 -4.03 -3.52 23.39
C VAL A 411 -4.94 -4.24 22.41
N GLY A 412 -4.53 -4.35 21.15
CA GLY A 412 -5.29 -5.07 20.13
C GLY A 412 -5.52 -6.53 20.52
N ARG A 413 -4.46 -7.25 20.90
CA ARG A 413 -4.61 -8.66 21.32
C ARG A 413 -5.65 -8.83 22.41
N TRP A 414 -5.65 -7.97 23.43
CA TRP A 414 -6.56 -8.08 24.57
C TRP A 414 -7.98 -7.52 24.34
N LEU A 415 -8.22 -6.75 23.28
CA LEU A 415 -9.59 -6.37 22.87
C LEU A 415 -10.33 -7.53 22.19
N THR A 416 -9.62 -8.44 21.53
CA THR A 416 -10.18 -9.61 20.83
C THR A 416 -11.20 -10.41 21.65
N PRO A 417 -10.90 -10.87 22.90
CA PRO A 417 -11.88 -11.60 23.71
C PRO A 417 -13.13 -10.75 24.00
N ILE A 418 -12.98 -9.46 24.28
CA ILE A 418 -14.12 -8.58 24.60
C ILE A 418 -15.07 -8.50 23.40
N ILE A 419 -14.52 -8.40 22.18
CA ILE A 419 -15.30 -8.34 20.93
C ILE A 419 -16.03 -9.67 20.69
N ILE A 420 -15.32 -10.79 20.79
CA ILE A 420 -15.88 -12.12 20.51
C ILE A 420 -16.97 -12.48 21.53
N PHE A 421 -16.68 -12.38 22.83
CA PHE A 421 -17.66 -12.74 23.86
C PHE A 421 -18.78 -11.70 24.00
N GLY A 422 -18.51 -10.43 23.69
CA GLY A 422 -19.52 -9.38 23.63
C GLY A 422 -20.61 -9.63 22.57
N SER A 423 -20.31 -10.43 21.54
CA SER A 423 -21.30 -10.81 20.52
C SER A 423 -22.45 -11.66 21.06
N PHE A 424 -22.27 -12.37 22.18
CA PHE A 424 -23.35 -13.16 22.78
C PHE A 424 -24.47 -12.31 23.36
N LEU A 425 -24.26 -11.00 23.50
CA LEU A 425 -25.35 -10.08 23.85
C LEU A 425 -26.46 -10.13 22.80
N TYR A 426 -26.19 -10.40 21.52
CA TYR A 426 -27.23 -10.38 20.48
C TYR A 426 -28.20 -11.58 20.51
N LEU A 427 -27.87 -12.67 21.21
CA LEU A 427 -28.64 -13.92 21.18
C LEU A 427 -30.15 -13.76 21.44
N PRO A 428 -30.61 -12.97 22.43
CA PRO A 428 -32.05 -12.81 22.71
C PRO A 428 -32.85 -12.14 21.60
N TRP A 429 -32.19 -11.56 20.59
CA TRP A 429 -32.83 -10.84 19.49
C TRP A 429 -32.89 -11.65 18.18
N LEU A 430 -32.40 -12.89 18.18
CA LEU A 430 -32.30 -13.73 16.98
C LEU A 430 -33.53 -14.63 16.71
N ASP A 431 -34.49 -14.70 17.63
CA ASP A 431 -35.60 -15.67 17.59
C ASP A 431 -36.57 -15.50 16.40
N GLY A 432 -36.62 -14.31 15.77
CA GLY A 432 -37.49 -14.00 14.62
C GLY A 432 -36.96 -14.44 13.24
N GLY A 433 -35.89 -15.23 13.22
CA GLY A 433 -35.15 -15.60 12.02
C GLY A 433 -33.96 -14.68 11.80
N MET A 434 -32.77 -15.28 11.73
CA MET A 434 -31.50 -14.54 11.72
C MET A 434 -31.36 -13.60 10.51
N PHE A 435 -31.85 -13.99 9.33
CA PHE A 435 -31.78 -13.14 8.13
C PHE A 435 -32.66 -11.89 8.24
N ASN A 436 -33.85 -12.01 8.83
CA ASN A 436 -34.74 -10.87 9.03
C ASN A 436 -34.12 -9.87 10.01
N PHE A 437 -33.54 -10.37 11.11
CA PHE A 437 -32.80 -9.52 12.04
C PHE A 437 -31.63 -8.80 11.36
N TYR A 438 -30.86 -9.52 10.53
CA TYR A 438 -29.78 -8.93 9.73
C TYR A 438 -30.26 -7.79 8.84
N LEU A 439 -31.34 -8.00 8.07
CA LEU A 439 -31.90 -6.97 7.20
C LEU A 439 -32.35 -5.71 7.96
N GLN A 440 -32.99 -5.89 9.12
CA GLN A 440 -33.41 -4.79 9.97
C GLN A 440 -32.22 -3.94 10.44
N MET A 441 -31.16 -4.60 10.91
CA MET A 441 -29.96 -3.92 11.40
C MET A 441 -29.18 -3.23 10.27
N VAL A 442 -29.08 -3.87 9.10
CA VAL A 442 -28.43 -3.26 7.93
C VAL A 442 -29.20 -2.03 7.44
N GLY A 443 -30.53 -2.10 7.37
CA GLY A 443 -31.36 -0.95 6.99
C GLY A 443 -31.27 0.20 7.98
N ALA A 444 -31.31 -0.11 9.28
CA ALA A 444 -31.32 0.90 10.34
C ALA A 444 -29.95 1.56 10.56
N ILE A 445 -28.87 0.78 10.60
CA ILE A 445 -27.58 1.25 11.13
C ILE A 445 -26.49 1.32 10.06
N VAL A 446 -26.45 0.37 9.13
CA VAL A 446 -25.33 0.22 8.17
C VAL A 446 -25.54 1.05 6.90
N SER A 447 -26.78 1.13 6.41
CA SER A 447 -27.15 1.87 5.18
C SER A 447 -26.78 3.37 5.20
N PRO A 448 -26.90 4.10 6.32
CA PRO A 448 -26.38 5.47 6.43
C PRO A 448 -24.88 5.56 6.14
N LEU A 449 -24.09 4.63 6.67
CA LEU A 449 -22.64 4.64 6.50
C LEU A 449 -22.24 4.31 5.06
N LEU A 450 -22.92 3.34 4.42
CA LEU A 450 -22.77 3.09 2.98
C LEU A 450 -23.00 4.38 2.18
N THR A 451 -24.07 5.11 2.50
CA THR A 451 -24.43 6.35 1.81
C THR A 451 -23.32 7.39 1.93
N VAL A 452 -22.72 7.54 3.11
CA VAL A 452 -21.64 8.51 3.32
C VAL A 452 -20.38 8.14 2.53
N TYR A 453 -20.02 6.85 2.43
CA TYR A 453 -18.93 6.41 1.54
C TYR A 453 -19.23 6.73 0.07
N LEU A 454 -20.43 6.40 -0.42
CA LEU A 454 -20.83 6.68 -1.81
C LEU A 454 -20.83 8.18 -2.11
N MET A 455 -21.42 8.99 -1.24
CA MET A 455 -21.48 10.45 -1.39
C MET A 455 -20.07 11.06 -1.31
N GLY A 456 -19.21 10.56 -0.44
CA GLY A 456 -17.82 11.01 -0.31
C GLY A 456 -17.00 10.76 -1.57
N ALA A 457 -17.17 9.57 -2.18
CA ALA A 457 -16.41 9.14 -3.34
C ALA A 457 -16.92 9.74 -4.67
N THR A 458 -18.23 9.97 -4.78
CA THR A 458 -18.86 10.37 -6.06
C THR A 458 -19.28 11.84 -6.12
N THR A 459 -19.26 12.57 -5.00
CA THR A 459 -19.75 13.95 -4.94
C THR A 459 -18.85 14.91 -4.17
N ARG A 460 -19.12 16.22 -4.31
CA ARG A 460 -18.37 17.32 -3.65
C ARG A 460 -19.06 17.88 -2.41
N VAL A 461 -19.91 17.07 -1.77
CA VAL A 461 -20.62 17.44 -0.56
C VAL A 461 -19.66 17.98 0.51
N HIS A 462 -20.14 18.94 1.29
CA HIS A 462 -19.35 19.66 2.28
C HIS A 462 -18.72 18.72 3.31
N ARG A 463 -17.51 19.02 3.81
CA ARG A 463 -16.78 18.20 4.81
C ARG A 463 -17.63 17.84 6.03
N ARG A 464 -18.31 18.80 6.66
CA ARG A 464 -19.17 18.53 7.83
C ARG A 464 -20.47 17.76 7.53
N SER A 465 -20.83 17.61 6.25
CA SER A 465 -22.08 16.94 5.87
C SER A 465 -22.09 15.46 6.23
N GLY A 466 -20.93 14.78 6.21
CA GLY A 466 -20.84 13.35 6.50
C GLY A 466 -21.33 12.98 7.91
N ALA A 467 -20.89 13.71 8.94
CA ALA A 467 -21.35 13.48 10.31
C ALA A 467 -22.86 13.74 10.49
N ILE A 468 -23.39 14.77 9.81
CA ILE A 468 -24.82 15.11 9.84
C ILE A 468 -25.64 14.03 9.15
N GLY A 469 -25.22 13.59 7.96
CA GLY A 469 -25.89 12.52 7.22
C GLY A 469 -25.93 11.21 8.00
N LEU A 470 -24.81 10.83 8.63
CA LEU A 470 -24.73 9.68 9.52
C LEU A 470 -25.69 9.81 10.69
N ALA A 471 -25.69 10.96 11.39
CA ALA A 471 -26.57 11.20 12.53
C ALA A 471 -28.05 11.08 12.14
N VAL A 472 -28.47 11.72 11.04
CA VAL A 472 -29.86 11.66 10.56
C VAL A 472 -30.28 10.23 10.22
N GLY A 473 -29.44 9.49 9.48
CA GLY A 473 -29.74 8.12 9.09
C GLY A 473 -29.82 7.16 10.28
N VAL A 474 -28.86 7.23 11.20
CA VAL A 474 -28.85 6.37 12.41
C VAL A 474 -30.02 6.69 13.33
N VAL A 475 -30.36 7.98 13.51
CA VAL A 475 -31.55 8.38 14.30
C VAL A 475 -32.83 7.84 13.67
N TYR A 476 -32.97 7.93 12.35
CA TYR A 476 -34.10 7.32 11.64
C TYR A 476 -34.14 5.80 11.87
N GLY A 477 -33.01 5.11 11.74
CA GLY A 477 -32.93 3.66 11.97
C GLY A 477 -33.33 3.26 13.40
N ILE A 478 -32.84 3.96 14.42
CA ILE A 478 -33.20 3.73 15.83
C ILE A 478 -34.69 4.00 16.03
N TRP A 479 -35.21 5.09 15.47
CA TRP A 479 -36.64 5.40 15.53
C TRP A 479 -37.48 4.32 14.85
N TRP A 480 -37.04 3.82 13.71
CA TRP A 480 -37.71 2.72 13.00
C TRP A 480 -37.76 1.44 13.84
N LEU A 481 -36.66 1.07 14.51
CA LEU A 481 -36.64 -0.08 15.43
C LEU A 481 -37.55 0.13 16.64
N ALA A 482 -37.58 1.34 17.20
CA ALA A 482 -38.50 1.69 18.28
C ALA A 482 -39.96 1.63 17.81
N ALA A 483 -40.26 2.07 16.59
CA ALA A 483 -41.58 2.00 15.98
C ALA A 483 -42.05 0.55 15.79
N GLN A 484 -41.15 -0.33 15.31
CA GLN A 484 -41.45 -1.77 15.18
C GLN A 484 -41.84 -2.38 16.52
N ARG A 485 -41.14 -2.02 17.60
CA ARG A 485 -41.45 -2.53 18.95
C ARG A 485 -42.75 -1.94 19.49
N ALA A 486 -42.94 -0.62 19.34
CA ALA A 486 -44.11 0.10 19.83
C ALA A 486 -45.42 -0.36 19.15
N ALA A 487 -45.34 -0.80 17.89
CA ALA A 487 -46.49 -1.36 17.17
C ALA A 487 -47.03 -2.65 17.83
N ALA A 488 -46.17 -3.47 18.45
CA ALA A 488 -46.62 -4.64 19.21
C ALA A 488 -47.48 -4.26 20.42
N ASP A 489 -47.27 -3.06 20.97
CA ASP A 489 -48.03 -2.48 22.08
C ASP A 489 -49.21 -1.58 21.58
N GLY A 490 -49.51 -1.59 20.27
CA GLY A 490 -50.59 -0.80 19.68
C GLY A 490 -50.27 0.68 19.43
N ILE A 491 -49.00 1.08 19.52
CA ILE A 491 -48.57 2.47 19.36
C ILE A 491 -47.97 2.68 17.96
N GLN A 492 -48.62 3.49 17.14
CA GLN A 492 -48.12 3.86 15.81
C GLN A 492 -47.17 5.06 15.87
N LEU A 493 -45.86 4.81 15.72
CA LEU A 493 -44.84 5.88 15.69
C LEU A 493 -44.44 6.32 14.27
N LEU A 494 -44.72 5.50 13.26
CA LEU A 494 -44.43 5.78 11.85
C LEU A 494 -45.62 5.40 10.96
N PRO A 495 -45.79 6.06 9.80
CA PRO A 495 -46.76 5.63 8.80
C PRO A 495 -46.53 4.17 8.41
N THR A 496 -47.61 3.39 8.23
CA THR A 496 -47.57 1.97 7.89
C THR A 496 -46.70 1.66 6.67
N ALA A 497 -46.69 2.53 5.65
CA ALA A 497 -45.84 2.39 4.47
C ALA A 497 -44.34 2.35 4.77
N LEU A 498 -43.89 3.03 5.83
CA LEU A 498 -42.49 3.04 6.28
C LEU A 498 -42.15 1.90 7.25
N MET A 499 -43.16 1.16 7.73
CA MET A 499 -42.96 0.02 8.62
C MET A 499 -42.48 -1.23 7.89
N ASN A 500 -42.54 -1.24 6.55
CA ASN A 500 -42.04 -2.36 5.75
C ASN A 500 -40.51 -2.49 5.89
N PRO A 501 -39.97 -3.63 6.35
CA PRO A 501 -38.52 -3.84 6.50
C PRO A 501 -37.72 -3.67 5.20
N MET A 502 -38.34 -3.90 4.04
CA MET A 502 -37.68 -3.70 2.75
C MET A 502 -37.50 -2.22 2.40
N ALA A 503 -38.31 -1.33 2.98
CA ALA A 503 -38.22 0.12 2.76
C ALA A 503 -37.13 0.77 3.61
N THR A 504 -36.73 0.16 4.73
CA THR A 504 -35.84 0.78 5.72
C THR A 504 -34.49 1.19 5.11
N ALA A 505 -33.82 0.30 4.38
CA ALA A 505 -32.53 0.60 3.77
C ALA A 505 -32.62 1.72 2.70
N PRO A 506 -33.50 1.65 1.68
CA PRO A 506 -33.70 2.74 0.72
C PRO A 506 -34.05 4.09 1.36
N VAL A 507 -34.95 4.11 2.33
CA VAL A 507 -35.38 5.36 3.01
C VAL A 507 -34.24 5.92 3.85
N SER A 508 -33.52 5.08 4.58
CA SER A 508 -32.35 5.46 5.36
C SER A 508 -31.27 6.12 4.48
N MET A 509 -30.96 5.50 3.33
CA MET A 509 -30.04 6.09 2.34
C MET A 509 -30.53 7.43 1.80
N LEU A 510 -31.82 7.52 1.45
CA LEU A 510 -32.41 8.75 0.92
C LEU A 510 -32.34 9.89 1.93
N LEU A 511 -32.68 9.64 3.19
CA LEU A 511 -32.63 10.62 4.27
C LEU A 511 -31.19 11.08 4.53
N THR A 512 -30.25 10.14 4.62
CA THR A 512 -28.82 10.46 4.79
C THR A 512 -28.28 11.31 3.64
N ALA A 513 -28.50 10.90 2.39
CA ALA A 513 -28.02 11.64 1.22
C ALA A 513 -28.65 13.04 1.14
N THR A 514 -29.97 13.13 1.40
CA THR A 514 -30.70 14.41 1.38
C THR A 514 -30.18 15.36 2.44
N ALA A 515 -29.93 14.88 3.67
CA ALA A 515 -29.34 15.70 4.73
C ALA A 515 -27.95 16.22 4.33
N MET A 516 -27.13 15.38 3.69
CA MET A 516 -25.80 15.79 3.23
C MET A 516 -25.87 16.85 2.11
N LEU A 517 -26.77 16.67 1.16
CA LEU A 517 -26.99 17.59 0.04
C LEU A 517 -27.53 18.93 0.52
N ILE A 518 -28.57 18.94 1.36
CA ILE A 518 -29.15 20.16 1.93
C ILE A 518 -28.07 20.93 2.71
N PHE A 519 -27.30 20.25 3.55
CA PHE A 519 -26.23 20.91 4.29
C PHE A 519 -25.19 21.52 3.34
N SER A 520 -24.84 20.83 2.26
CA SER A 520 -23.87 21.32 1.27
C SER A 520 -24.40 22.50 0.46
N LEU A 521 -25.71 22.55 0.19
CA LEU A 521 -26.35 23.69 -0.46
C LEU A 521 -26.30 24.95 0.42
N VAL A 522 -26.41 24.79 1.75
CA VAL A 522 -26.39 25.90 2.71
C VAL A 522 -24.97 26.32 3.08
N ALA A 523 -24.08 25.36 3.33
CA ALA A 523 -22.72 25.60 3.82
C ALA A 523 -21.66 25.76 2.71
N GLY A 524 -22.04 25.52 1.45
CA GLY A 524 -21.14 25.52 0.30
C GLY A 524 -20.56 24.14 -0.03
N TRP A 525 -20.15 23.96 -1.28
CA TRP A 525 -19.55 22.72 -1.77
C TRP A 525 -18.04 22.72 -1.54
N THR A 526 -17.46 21.55 -1.30
CA THR A 526 -16.00 21.42 -1.15
C THR A 526 -15.30 21.59 -2.51
N PRO A 527 -14.25 22.43 -2.62
CA PRO A 527 -13.48 22.58 -3.85
C PRO A 527 -12.87 21.25 -4.32
N ARG A 528 -12.71 21.08 -5.65
CA ARG A 528 -12.18 19.82 -6.22
C ARG A 528 -10.78 19.46 -5.72
N GLY A 529 -9.93 20.46 -5.48
CA GLY A 529 -8.56 20.26 -5.00
C GLY A 529 -8.45 19.98 -3.50
N GLU A 530 -9.55 20.07 -2.75
CA GLU A 530 -9.55 19.99 -1.27
C GLU A 530 -10.48 18.87 -0.76
N LEU A 531 -10.79 17.89 -1.61
CA LEU A 531 -11.72 16.80 -1.25
C LEU A 531 -11.16 15.91 -0.14
N MET A 532 -9.85 15.68 -0.10
CA MET A 532 -9.18 15.02 1.00
C MET A 532 -8.34 16.04 1.74
N HIS A 533 -8.56 16.13 3.05
CA HIS A 533 -7.75 16.98 3.91
C HIS A 533 -6.50 16.21 4.30
N GLU A 534 -5.36 16.72 3.87
CA GLU A 534 -4.05 16.26 4.30
C GLU A 534 -3.65 17.06 5.55
N GLU A 535 -3.48 16.39 6.69
CA GLU A 535 -2.92 17.03 7.88
C GLU A 535 -1.43 17.27 7.65
N PRO A 536 -0.90 18.51 7.75
CA PRO A 536 0.52 18.79 7.55
C PRO A 536 1.41 18.03 8.54
N GLU A 537 0.93 17.85 9.78
CA GLU A 537 1.54 17.07 10.84
C GLU A 537 0.40 16.47 11.67
N GLY A 538 0.55 15.25 12.17
CA GLY A 538 -0.48 14.60 12.97
C GLY A 538 -0.56 13.09 12.78
N TRP A 539 -1.35 12.46 13.64
CA TRP A 539 -1.51 11.00 13.70
C TRP A 539 -1.94 10.41 12.35
N LEU A 540 -2.81 11.10 11.59
CA LEU A 540 -3.30 10.62 10.29
C LEU A 540 -2.18 10.61 9.23
N ARG A 541 -1.29 11.61 9.24
CA ARG A 541 -0.14 11.66 8.34
C ARG A 541 0.93 10.64 8.72
N THR A 542 1.25 10.50 10.01
CA THR A 542 2.21 9.49 10.50
C THR A 542 1.80 8.07 10.09
N THR A 543 0.52 7.76 10.24
CA THR A 543 -0.01 6.45 9.84
C THR A 543 0.00 6.24 8.33
N GLN A 544 -0.42 7.22 7.53
CA GLN A 544 -0.37 7.08 6.06
C GLN A 544 1.08 6.93 5.54
N HIS A 545 2.04 7.66 6.10
CA HIS A 545 3.46 7.56 5.71
C HIS A 545 4.09 6.19 6.06
N GLU A 546 3.81 5.60 7.23
CA GLU A 546 4.33 4.26 7.60
C GLU A 546 4.03 3.19 6.52
N VAL A 547 2.92 3.34 5.80
CA VAL A 547 2.45 2.39 4.80
C VAL A 547 2.97 2.71 3.39
N VAL A 548 2.99 3.99 3.00
CA VAL A 548 3.54 4.42 1.70
C VAL A 548 5.01 4.02 1.58
N VAL A 549 5.78 4.13 2.67
CA VAL A 549 7.18 3.72 2.76
C VAL A 549 7.40 2.22 2.46
N ARG A 550 6.42 1.35 2.73
CA ARG A 550 6.50 -0.10 2.45
C ARG A 550 5.79 -0.55 1.16
N GLY A 551 4.80 0.21 0.69
CA GLY A 551 3.94 -0.12 -0.45
C GLY A 551 4.56 0.09 -1.84
N GLU A 552 5.62 0.89 -1.94
CA GLU A 552 6.38 1.11 -3.20
C GLU A 552 7.34 -0.05 -3.55
N SER A 553 7.19 -1.22 -2.92
CA SER A 553 8.09 -2.37 -3.10
C SER A 553 7.90 -3.13 -4.42
N SER A 554 7.27 -2.55 -5.46
CA SER A 554 7.25 -3.16 -6.79
C SER A 554 7.68 -2.18 -7.90
N LEU A 555 8.97 -2.33 -8.25
CA LEU A 555 9.60 -2.02 -9.54
C LEU A 555 10.02 -0.55 -9.76
N SER A 556 11.33 -0.33 -9.51
CA SER A 556 12.14 0.90 -9.57
C SER A 556 11.66 2.06 -8.68
N ARG A 557 12.47 2.45 -7.69
CA ARG A 557 12.23 3.63 -6.85
C ARG A 557 13.20 4.74 -7.26
N THR A 558 12.67 5.89 -7.66
CA THR A 558 13.45 7.13 -7.85
C THR A 558 13.06 8.11 -6.77
N SER A 559 14.01 8.56 -5.96
CA SER A 559 13.76 9.50 -4.88
C SER A 559 14.50 10.81 -5.16
N ASN A 560 13.75 11.90 -5.36
CA ASN A 560 14.32 13.24 -5.40
C ASN A 560 14.62 13.67 -3.97
N LEU A 561 15.85 14.06 -3.65
CA LEU A 561 16.25 14.44 -2.29
C LEU A 561 16.57 15.92 -2.24
N VAL A 562 15.80 16.70 -1.48
CA VAL A 562 15.98 18.15 -1.35
C VAL A 562 15.71 18.60 0.10
N PRO A 563 16.76 18.64 0.97
CA PRO A 563 16.62 18.98 2.38
C PRO A 563 16.07 20.39 2.64
N MET A 564 16.58 21.40 1.91
CA MET A 564 16.14 22.80 1.93
C MET A 564 16.62 23.51 0.65
N VAL A 565 15.72 24.13 -0.11
CA VAL A 565 16.09 24.86 -1.33
C VAL A 565 16.72 26.22 -0.97
N GLN A 566 18.03 26.36 -1.15
CA GLN A 566 18.71 27.66 -1.08
C GLN A 566 18.95 28.16 -2.51
N LYS A 567 18.14 29.12 -2.95
CA LYS A 567 18.17 29.61 -4.35
C LYS A 567 19.48 30.30 -4.73
N ASP A 568 20.24 30.75 -3.75
CA ASP A 568 21.53 31.43 -3.86
C ASP A 568 22.72 30.50 -3.57
N ALA A 569 22.47 29.24 -3.19
CA ALA A 569 23.54 28.26 -3.01
C ALA A 569 24.10 27.81 -4.37
N THR A 570 25.42 27.91 -4.52
CA THR A 570 26.16 27.48 -5.69
C THR A 570 26.75 26.08 -5.55
N SER A 571 26.30 25.30 -4.55
CA SER A 571 26.75 23.92 -4.32
C SER A 571 25.75 22.91 -4.88
N SER A 572 26.21 21.98 -5.72
CA SER A 572 25.38 20.91 -6.29
C SER A 572 25.14 19.74 -5.31
N ALA A 573 25.78 19.74 -4.15
CA ALA A 573 25.54 18.75 -3.08
C ALA A 573 24.27 19.04 -2.25
N GLN A 574 23.49 20.07 -2.60
CA GLN A 574 22.25 20.44 -1.89
C GLN A 574 21.03 19.62 -2.31
N ASP A 575 21.05 19.04 -3.50
CA ASP A 575 20.01 18.19 -4.05
C ASP A 575 20.61 16.90 -4.61
N ASP A 576 19.78 15.88 -4.81
CA ASP A 576 20.21 14.65 -5.46
C ASP A 576 19.01 13.84 -6.01
N ILE A 577 19.28 12.93 -6.95
CA ILE A 577 18.36 11.86 -7.32
C ILE A 577 19.03 10.50 -7.06
N VAL A 578 18.42 9.72 -6.18
CA VAL A 578 18.83 8.33 -5.94
C VAL A 578 17.93 7.41 -6.74
N VAL A 579 18.56 6.51 -7.50
CA VAL A 579 17.90 5.51 -8.34
C VAL A 579 18.14 4.12 -7.75
N LEU A 580 17.04 3.42 -7.45
CA LEU A 580 17.07 2.03 -7.00
C LEU A 580 16.51 1.12 -8.10
N ILE A 581 17.33 0.17 -8.56
CA ILE A 581 16.93 -0.88 -9.50
C ILE A 581 16.75 -2.18 -8.72
N HIS A 582 15.54 -2.75 -8.80
CA HIS A 582 15.21 -4.01 -8.12
C HIS A 582 15.17 -5.16 -9.13
N THR A 583 15.70 -6.30 -8.71
CA THR A 583 15.65 -7.57 -9.47
C THR A 583 14.59 -8.52 -8.89
N ASP A 584 14.19 -9.52 -9.67
CA ASP A 584 13.29 -10.59 -9.24
C ASP A 584 13.92 -11.56 -8.23
N GLU A 585 15.25 -11.55 -8.10
CA GLU A 585 16.01 -12.28 -7.07
C GLU A 585 16.14 -11.51 -5.74
N GLY A 586 15.55 -10.31 -5.64
CA GLY A 586 15.58 -9.50 -4.42
C GLY A 586 16.86 -8.68 -4.20
N ILE A 587 17.77 -8.66 -5.19
CA ILE A 587 18.94 -7.76 -5.19
C ILE A 587 18.50 -6.37 -5.62
N THR A 588 19.00 -5.35 -4.91
CA THR A 588 18.75 -3.93 -5.21
C THR A 588 20.07 -3.22 -5.51
N GLY A 589 20.14 -2.58 -6.66
CA GLY A 589 21.23 -1.70 -7.07
C GLY A 589 20.98 -0.24 -6.72
N ILE A 590 22.05 0.49 -6.41
CA ILE A 590 22.04 1.89 -6.03
C ILE A 590 22.83 2.70 -7.06
N GLY A 591 22.27 3.83 -7.50
CA GLY A 591 23.01 4.83 -8.27
C GLY A 591 22.51 6.24 -8.02
N GLU A 592 23.36 7.23 -8.33
CA GLU A 592 23.03 8.66 -8.25
C GLU A 592 23.49 9.40 -9.50
N THR A 593 22.98 10.61 -9.69
CA THR A 593 23.55 11.55 -10.67
C THR A 593 23.43 12.99 -10.22
N ASP A 594 24.44 13.78 -10.57
CA ASP A 594 24.42 15.23 -10.33
C ASP A 594 23.83 16.00 -11.51
N VAL A 595 22.50 16.11 -11.50
CA VAL A 595 21.69 17.01 -12.32
C VAL A 595 20.40 17.32 -11.58
N ASN A 596 19.64 18.33 -11.99
CA ASN A 596 18.34 18.63 -11.39
C ASN A 596 17.49 17.34 -11.26
N PRO A 597 17.06 16.97 -10.05
CA PRO A 597 16.51 15.64 -9.79
C PRO A 597 15.18 15.42 -10.52
N TRP A 598 14.33 16.45 -10.64
CA TRP A 598 13.09 16.36 -11.42
C TRP A 598 13.34 16.14 -12.92
N ILE A 599 14.38 16.75 -13.48
CA ILE A 599 14.74 16.55 -14.89
C ILE A 599 15.26 15.12 -15.10
N ALA A 600 16.15 14.63 -14.24
CA ALA A 600 16.63 13.25 -14.32
C ALA A 600 15.48 12.24 -14.17
N ARG A 601 14.61 12.44 -13.18
CA ARG A 601 13.41 11.62 -12.98
C ARG A 601 12.53 11.62 -14.23
N ALA A 602 12.29 12.79 -14.83
CA ALA A 602 11.53 12.88 -16.08
C ALA A 602 12.22 12.14 -17.23
N CYS A 603 13.55 12.21 -17.36
CA CYS A 603 14.29 11.44 -18.36
C CYS A 603 14.15 9.92 -18.14
N ILE A 604 14.13 9.46 -16.89
CA ILE A 604 13.99 8.04 -16.55
C ILE A 604 12.57 7.53 -16.79
N GLU A 605 11.56 8.28 -16.32
CA GLU A 605 10.16 7.85 -16.26
C GLU A 605 9.34 8.21 -17.50
N ALA A 606 9.85 9.07 -18.40
CA ALA A 606 9.13 9.46 -19.61
C ALA A 606 8.79 8.24 -20.49
N PRO A 607 7.56 8.17 -21.04
CA PRO A 607 7.17 7.08 -21.93
C PRO A 607 7.85 7.20 -23.29
N GLY A 608 8.11 6.07 -23.94
CA GLY A 608 8.63 6.03 -25.30
C GLY A 608 7.62 6.52 -26.34
N THR A 609 8.10 7.19 -27.39
CA THR A 609 7.24 7.75 -28.46
C THR A 609 7.50 7.14 -29.84
N HIS A 610 8.74 6.71 -30.13
CA HIS A 610 9.11 6.01 -31.36
C HIS A 610 10.48 5.29 -31.19
N THR A 611 11.00 4.68 -32.26
CA THR A 611 12.18 3.80 -32.27
C THR A 611 13.51 4.36 -31.77
N MET A 612 13.67 5.68 -31.65
CA MET A 612 14.88 6.35 -31.14
C MET A 612 14.56 7.42 -30.08
N GLY A 613 13.31 7.42 -29.61
CA GLY A 613 12.77 8.30 -28.58
C GLY A 613 12.08 7.46 -27.50
N GLN A 614 12.70 6.36 -27.09
CA GLN A 614 12.18 5.42 -26.09
C GLN A 614 12.44 5.94 -24.67
N GLY A 615 11.61 5.50 -23.72
CA GLY A 615 11.80 5.77 -22.29
C GLY A 615 12.87 4.87 -21.67
N LEU A 616 13.73 5.42 -20.80
CA LEU A 616 14.82 4.66 -20.18
C LEU A 616 14.29 3.51 -19.31
N LYS A 617 13.27 3.77 -18.49
CA LYS A 617 12.62 2.75 -17.65
C LYS A 617 12.01 1.63 -18.49
N GLU A 618 11.25 1.97 -19.53
CA GLU A 618 10.62 0.97 -20.41
C GLU A 618 11.64 0.07 -21.09
N MET A 619 12.81 0.62 -21.47
CA MET A 619 13.89 -0.16 -22.08
C MET A 619 14.60 -1.10 -21.09
N LEU A 620 14.60 -0.81 -19.79
CA LEU A 620 15.26 -1.64 -18.78
C LEU A 620 14.37 -2.74 -18.20
N LEU A 621 13.06 -2.52 -18.13
CA LEU A 621 12.15 -3.48 -17.50
C LEU A 621 12.15 -4.83 -18.24
N GLY A 622 12.40 -5.90 -17.48
CA GLY A 622 12.45 -7.28 -17.98
C GLY A 622 13.78 -7.69 -18.62
N GLU A 623 14.77 -6.81 -18.65
CA GLU A 623 16.11 -7.14 -19.14
C GLU A 623 16.96 -7.84 -18.08
N ASN A 624 17.99 -8.57 -18.52
CA ASN A 624 19.02 -9.12 -17.64
C ASN A 624 19.96 -7.98 -17.16
N PRO A 625 19.98 -7.65 -15.85
CA PRO A 625 20.79 -6.53 -15.34
C PRO A 625 22.30 -6.78 -15.41
N LEU A 626 22.74 -8.02 -15.68
CA LEU A 626 24.16 -8.36 -15.79
C LEU A 626 24.74 -8.02 -17.17
N ASP A 627 23.90 -7.74 -18.17
CA ASP A 627 24.33 -7.37 -19.54
C ASP A 627 24.66 -5.86 -19.65
N ILE A 628 25.40 -5.32 -18.69
CA ILE A 628 25.50 -3.86 -18.45
C ILE A 628 25.92 -3.07 -19.70
N GLU A 629 27.00 -3.46 -20.38
CA GLU A 629 27.46 -2.72 -21.57
C GLU A 629 26.45 -2.77 -22.72
N ARG A 630 25.75 -3.91 -22.90
CA ARG A 630 24.67 -4.04 -23.90
C ARG A 630 23.51 -3.12 -23.54
N LEU A 631 23.15 -3.04 -22.25
CA LEU A 631 22.09 -2.16 -21.77
C LEU A 631 22.47 -0.70 -21.95
N TRP A 632 23.72 -0.33 -21.68
CA TRP A 632 24.22 1.02 -21.92
C TRP A 632 24.04 1.42 -23.40
N GLU A 633 24.47 0.57 -24.34
CA GLU A 633 24.31 0.83 -25.79
C GLU A 633 22.83 0.85 -26.21
N LYS A 634 22.00 -0.05 -25.65
CA LYS A 634 20.56 -0.07 -25.90
C LYS A 634 19.91 1.24 -25.46
N LEU A 635 20.21 1.70 -24.25
CA LEU A 635 19.70 2.95 -23.72
C LEU A 635 20.18 4.12 -24.57
N TYR A 636 21.48 4.24 -24.81
CA TYR A 636 22.06 5.33 -25.59
C TYR A 636 21.43 5.46 -26.98
N VAL A 637 21.33 4.35 -27.72
CA VAL A 637 20.77 4.33 -29.08
C VAL A 637 19.25 4.55 -29.06
N GLY A 638 18.54 3.88 -28.15
CA GLY A 638 17.09 3.94 -28.05
C GLY A 638 16.56 5.30 -27.60
N SER A 639 17.37 6.10 -26.91
CA SER A 639 17.06 7.46 -26.49
C SER A 639 17.82 8.56 -27.25
N ALA A 640 18.55 8.22 -28.33
CA ALA A 640 19.46 9.14 -29.00
C ALA A 640 18.81 10.43 -29.55
N MET A 641 17.50 10.44 -29.85
CA MET A 641 16.80 11.66 -30.26
C MET A 641 16.40 12.56 -29.08
N ASN A 642 16.24 11.97 -27.89
CA ASN A 642 15.88 12.68 -26.67
C ASN A 642 17.10 13.30 -25.98
N GLY A 643 18.28 12.75 -26.25
CA GLY A 643 19.55 13.25 -25.76
C GLY A 643 20.71 12.47 -26.35
N ARG A 644 21.90 13.08 -26.33
CA ARG A 644 23.20 12.41 -26.51
C ARG A 644 24.28 12.97 -25.59
N ARG A 645 23.89 14.01 -24.84
CA ARG A 645 24.60 14.91 -23.94
C ARG A 645 23.55 15.47 -22.96
N GLY A 646 23.95 16.09 -21.88
CA GLY A 646 23.09 16.69 -20.86
C GLY A 646 22.34 15.69 -19.97
N ALA A 647 21.22 16.14 -19.40
CA ALA A 647 20.50 15.45 -18.32
C ALA A 647 20.10 14.00 -18.61
N LEU A 648 19.87 13.65 -19.88
CA LEU A 648 19.54 12.27 -20.25
C LEU A 648 20.74 11.33 -20.05
N ILE A 649 21.96 11.76 -20.38
CA ILE A 649 23.16 10.94 -20.15
C ILE A 649 23.48 10.87 -18.66
N CYS A 650 23.29 11.95 -17.92
CA CYS A 650 23.38 11.96 -16.46
C CYS A 650 22.41 10.92 -15.83
N ALA A 651 21.15 10.91 -16.26
CA ALA A 651 20.16 9.91 -15.83
C ALA A 651 20.58 8.47 -16.19
N MET A 652 21.17 8.26 -17.37
CA MET A 652 21.76 6.97 -17.72
C MET A 652 22.92 6.59 -16.80
N GLY A 653 23.71 7.56 -16.34
CA GLY A 653 24.82 7.32 -15.40
C GLY A 653 24.35 6.75 -14.06
N ALA A 654 23.26 7.27 -13.51
CA ALA A 654 22.64 6.70 -12.31
C ALA A 654 22.15 5.26 -12.54
N LEU A 655 21.57 4.97 -13.70
CA LEU A 655 21.11 3.62 -14.05
C LEU A 655 22.27 2.63 -14.22
N ASP A 656 23.32 3.02 -14.94
CA ASP A 656 24.52 2.20 -15.15
C ASP A 656 25.23 1.92 -13.82
N MET A 657 25.35 2.92 -12.95
CA MET A 657 25.90 2.77 -11.61
C MET A 657 25.11 1.73 -10.79
N ALA A 658 23.78 1.79 -10.80
CA ALA A 658 22.92 0.81 -10.14
C ALA A 658 23.04 -0.61 -10.72
N LEU A 659 23.23 -0.73 -12.04
CA LEU A 659 23.46 -2.03 -12.69
C LEU A 659 24.80 -2.66 -12.28
N TRP A 660 25.86 -1.87 -12.17
CA TRP A 660 27.15 -2.33 -11.65
C TRP A 660 27.05 -2.76 -10.18
N ASP A 661 26.31 -2.00 -9.37
CA ASP A 661 26.05 -2.36 -7.99
C ASP A 661 25.30 -3.70 -7.87
N ILE A 662 24.27 -3.92 -8.71
CA ILE A 662 23.58 -5.23 -8.81
C ILE A 662 24.56 -6.34 -9.14
N ARG A 663 25.41 -6.15 -10.15
CA ARG A 663 26.35 -7.19 -10.57
C ARG A 663 27.35 -7.51 -9.46
N GLY A 664 27.89 -6.50 -8.78
CA GLY A 664 28.79 -6.71 -7.65
C GLY A 664 28.10 -7.46 -6.50
N LYS A 665 26.86 -7.11 -6.17
CA LYS A 665 26.06 -7.81 -5.14
C LYS A 665 25.74 -9.25 -5.54
N ALA A 666 25.36 -9.49 -6.80
CA ALA A 666 25.05 -10.81 -7.33
C ALA A 666 26.29 -11.74 -7.35
N GLU A 667 27.46 -11.20 -7.69
CA GLU A 667 28.72 -11.96 -7.71
C GLU A 667 29.43 -11.99 -6.35
N GLY A 668 28.95 -11.26 -5.34
CA GLY A 668 29.59 -11.13 -4.03
C GLY A 668 30.95 -10.42 -4.09
N LYS A 669 31.15 -9.51 -5.04
CA LYS A 669 32.43 -8.82 -5.29
C LYS A 669 32.27 -7.30 -5.32
N PRO A 670 33.27 -6.52 -4.86
CA PRO A 670 33.29 -5.08 -5.10
C PRO A 670 33.38 -4.76 -6.60
N CYS A 671 32.74 -3.67 -7.04
CA CYS A 671 32.67 -3.29 -8.46
C CYS A 671 34.05 -3.21 -9.14
N TRP A 672 35.10 -2.77 -8.43
CA TRP A 672 36.43 -2.63 -9.03
C TRP A 672 37.00 -3.97 -9.52
N GLN A 673 36.72 -5.09 -8.83
CA GLN A 673 37.15 -6.43 -9.25
C GLN A 673 36.42 -6.92 -10.51
N LEU A 674 35.28 -6.31 -10.83
CA LEU A 674 34.52 -6.60 -12.03
C LEU A 674 34.92 -5.68 -13.20
N LEU A 675 35.43 -4.48 -12.90
CA LEU A 675 35.86 -3.50 -13.88
C LEU A 675 37.27 -3.77 -14.41
N GLY A 676 38.16 -4.35 -13.60
CA GLY A 676 39.53 -4.67 -14.00
C GLY A 676 40.44 -5.06 -12.85
N ASP A 677 41.74 -5.13 -13.13
CA ASP A 677 42.77 -5.36 -12.11
C ASP A 677 43.03 -4.09 -11.30
N ALA A 678 43.36 -4.25 -10.02
CA ALA A 678 43.72 -3.12 -9.17
C ALA A 678 45.03 -2.48 -9.64
N ALA A 679 45.01 -1.16 -9.83
CA ALA A 679 46.18 -0.36 -10.18
C ALA A 679 47.18 -0.19 -9.01
N GLY A 680 46.72 -0.40 -7.78
CA GLY A 680 47.50 -0.27 -6.55
C GLY A 680 46.75 -0.91 -5.37
N ASP A 681 47.25 -0.74 -4.16
CA ASP A 681 46.64 -1.26 -2.92
C ASP A 681 45.77 -0.24 -2.17
N HIS A 682 45.76 1.01 -2.63
CA HIS A 682 44.97 2.11 -2.07
C HIS A 682 44.66 3.19 -3.12
N ILE A 683 43.78 4.12 -2.76
CA ILE A 683 43.43 5.31 -3.54
C ILE A 683 43.91 6.54 -2.77
N THR A 684 44.45 7.54 -3.48
CA THR A 684 44.88 8.81 -2.87
C THR A 684 43.80 9.87 -3.07
N PRO A 685 43.10 10.33 -2.02
CA PRO A 685 42.13 11.41 -2.14
C PRO A 685 42.80 12.79 -2.04
N TYR A 686 42.23 13.81 -2.69
CA TYR A 686 42.46 15.20 -2.34
C TYR A 686 41.22 15.78 -1.65
N ALA A 687 41.43 16.71 -0.70
CA ALA A 687 40.32 17.37 -0.03
C ALA A 687 39.81 18.51 -0.91
N SER A 688 38.54 18.49 -1.29
CA SER A 688 37.94 19.60 -2.03
C SER A 688 37.34 20.61 -1.05
N LEU A 689 37.82 21.88 -1.11
CA LEU A 689 37.65 22.86 -0.04
C LEU A 689 36.88 24.08 -0.53
N GLN A 690 35.65 24.21 -0.05
CA GLN A 690 34.79 25.37 -0.30
C GLN A 690 34.84 26.35 0.88
N PRO A 691 35.34 27.58 0.66
CA PRO A 691 35.45 28.57 1.73
C PRO A 691 34.11 29.25 2.03
N SER A 692 33.93 29.61 3.30
CA SER A 692 32.81 30.40 3.79
C SER A 692 33.23 31.84 4.11
N GLY A 693 32.29 32.79 4.01
CA GLY A 693 32.52 34.18 4.39
C GLY A 693 31.81 35.18 3.50
N THR A 694 31.46 36.34 4.07
CA THR A 694 30.74 37.43 3.38
C THR A 694 31.64 38.64 3.08
N SER A 695 32.93 38.53 3.38
CA SER A 695 33.96 39.51 3.03
C SER A 695 35.21 38.80 2.52
N PHE A 696 36.02 39.50 1.73
CA PHE A 696 37.25 38.94 1.15
C PHE A 696 38.20 38.37 2.21
N GLU A 697 38.42 39.07 3.32
CA GLU A 697 39.33 38.59 4.37
C GLU A 697 38.79 37.35 5.09
N GLN A 698 37.49 37.29 5.36
CA GLN A 698 36.86 36.09 5.94
C GLN A 698 36.96 34.89 4.98
N TYR A 699 36.69 35.12 3.69
CA TYR A 699 36.80 34.10 2.65
C TYR A 699 38.21 33.51 2.58
N LYS A 700 39.22 34.39 2.49
CA LYS A 700 40.64 34.02 2.43
C LYS A 700 41.04 33.24 3.69
N GLN A 701 40.69 33.75 4.87
CA GLN A 701 41.02 33.08 6.14
C GLN A 701 40.33 31.72 6.24
N SER A 702 39.06 31.62 5.83
CA SER A 702 38.32 30.37 5.80
C SER A 702 39.05 29.35 4.93
N LEU A 703 39.41 29.69 3.68
CA LEU A 703 40.11 28.73 2.81
C LEU A 703 41.46 28.26 3.37
N VAL A 704 42.22 29.18 3.97
CA VAL A 704 43.49 28.87 4.65
C VAL A 704 43.27 27.90 5.82
N ASP A 705 42.29 28.17 6.68
CA ASP A 705 41.98 27.32 7.82
C ASP A 705 41.55 25.91 7.37
N TRP A 706 40.76 25.84 6.31
CA TRP A 706 40.32 24.57 5.71
C TRP A 706 41.49 23.79 5.10
N ALA A 707 42.42 24.46 4.43
CA ALA A 707 43.62 23.81 3.88
C ALA A 707 44.52 23.24 4.98
N CYS A 708 44.71 23.99 6.08
CA CYS A 708 45.42 23.50 7.27
C CYS A 708 44.71 22.28 7.89
N ARG A 709 43.40 22.34 8.06
CA ARG A 709 42.61 21.22 8.61
C ARG A 709 42.67 19.98 7.72
N ALA A 710 42.59 20.13 6.40
CA ALA A 710 42.72 19.00 5.49
C ALA A 710 44.09 18.31 5.67
N LYS A 711 45.17 19.08 5.77
CA LYS A 711 46.51 18.56 6.05
C LYS A 711 46.58 17.86 7.42
N GLU A 712 45.97 18.44 8.46
CA GLU A 712 45.87 17.82 9.79
C GLU A 712 45.07 16.51 9.76
N TYR A 713 44.05 16.42 8.91
CA TYR A 713 43.26 15.21 8.67
C TYR A 713 44.03 14.13 7.87
N GLY A 714 45.25 14.43 7.43
CA GLY A 714 46.15 13.51 6.76
C GLY A 714 46.14 13.59 5.23
N PHE A 715 45.36 14.50 4.63
CA PHE A 715 45.41 14.69 3.19
C PHE A 715 46.80 15.15 2.74
N LYS A 716 47.21 14.71 1.53
CA LYS A 716 48.44 15.16 0.88
C LYS A 716 48.21 16.25 -0.16
N ALA A 717 46.96 16.44 -0.54
CA ALA A 717 46.54 17.39 -1.56
C ALA A 717 45.19 18.02 -1.21
N GLY A 718 44.96 19.23 -1.70
CA GLY A 718 43.67 19.91 -1.55
C GLY A 718 43.38 20.84 -2.72
N LYS A 719 42.10 20.90 -3.11
CA LYS A 719 41.60 21.80 -4.14
C LYS A 719 41.00 23.04 -3.50
N MET A 720 41.57 24.19 -3.85
CA MET A 720 41.15 25.51 -3.37
C MET A 720 40.11 26.05 -4.32
N GLU A 721 38.84 26.11 -3.91
CA GLU A 721 37.81 26.79 -4.70
C GLU A 721 37.91 28.30 -4.50
N VAL A 722 38.34 29.03 -5.54
CA VAL A 722 38.57 30.48 -5.50
C VAL A 722 37.74 31.18 -6.57
N THR A 723 36.45 31.39 -6.27
CA THR A 723 35.45 31.84 -7.26
C THR A 723 34.88 33.23 -6.91
N PHE A 724 35.51 34.28 -7.47
CA PHE A 724 35.04 35.66 -7.32
C PHE A 724 34.25 36.18 -8.55
N GLY A 725 34.11 35.36 -9.58
CA GLY A 725 33.40 35.63 -10.82
C GLY A 725 32.71 34.38 -11.37
N GLY A 726 32.26 34.43 -12.62
CA GLY A 726 31.61 33.29 -13.28
C GLY A 726 30.21 32.93 -12.73
N PRO A 727 29.62 31.82 -13.21
CA PRO A 727 28.28 31.37 -12.82
C PRO A 727 28.20 30.84 -11.38
N TYR A 728 29.31 30.41 -10.77
CA TYR A 728 29.35 29.83 -9.42
C TYR A 728 29.99 30.72 -8.36
N LYS A 729 29.96 32.03 -8.57
CA LYS A 729 30.50 33.03 -7.66
C LYS A 729 30.01 32.86 -6.22
N HIS A 730 30.93 32.55 -5.30
CA HIS A 730 30.60 32.29 -3.89
C HIS A 730 30.02 33.51 -3.16
N ASN A 731 28.90 33.32 -2.45
CA ASN A 731 28.28 34.32 -1.55
C ASN A 731 28.08 35.71 -2.19
N GLY A 732 27.97 35.79 -3.52
CA GLY A 732 27.90 37.06 -4.25
C GLY A 732 29.17 37.92 -4.20
N LEU A 733 30.29 37.41 -3.67
CA LEU A 733 31.56 38.13 -3.51
C LEU A 733 32.27 38.39 -4.83
N SER A 734 32.38 39.67 -5.23
CA SER A 734 33.17 40.06 -6.40
C SER A 734 34.51 40.63 -5.97
N ALA A 735 35.57 40.16 -6.62
CA ALA A 735 36.90 40.67 -6.45
C ALA A 735 37.63 40.64 -7.81
N PRO A 736 38.63 41.52 -8.02
CA PRO A 736 39.45 41.50 -9.22
C PRO A 736 40.39 40.28 -9.20
N ASP A 737 40.91 39.88 -10.35
CA ASP A 737 41.61 38.60 -10.52
C ASP A 737 42.89 38.49 -9.65
N GLU A 738 43.53 39.61 -9.30
CA GLU A 738 44.70 39.64 -8.38
C GLU A 738 44.37 39.11 -6.99
N LYS A 739 43.10 39.22 -6.57
CA LYS A 739 42.62 38.66 -5.29
C LYS A 739 42.53 37.14 -5.32
N VAL A 740 42.35 36.52 -6.49
CA VAL A 740 42.47 35.06 -6.65
C VAL A 740 43.90 34.64 -6.33
N THR A 741 44.90 35.31 -6.92
CA THR A 741 46.32 35.08 -6.65
C THR A 741 46.66 35.24 -5.17
N GLU A 742 46.13 36.27 -4.51
CA GLU A 742 46.37 36.51 -3.07
C GLU A 742 45.89 35.34 -2.21
N VAL A 743 44.71 34.78 -2.51
CA VAL A 743 44.15 33.64 -1.76
C VAL A 743 44.96 32.37 -1.99
N VAL A 744 45.32 32.06 -3.24
CA VAL A 744 46.11 30.88 -3.59
C VAL A 744 47.50 30.94 -2.94
N ALA A 745 48.16 32.10 -3.00
CA ALA A 745 49.45 32.31 -2.36
C ALA A 745 49.38 32.17 -0.82
N ALA A 746 48.30 32.65 -0.20
CA ALA A 746 48.08 32.50 1.24
C ALA A 746 47.89 31.02 1.64
N CYS A 747 47.11 30.26 0.88
CA CYS A 747 46.93 28.82 1.12
C CYS A 747 48.26 28.07 0.97
N ARG A 748 49.02 28.33 -0.11
CA ARG A 748 50.36 27.77 -0.33
C ARG A 748 51.32 28.06 0.83
N ALA A 749 51.36 29.31 1.31
CA ALA A 749 52.21 29.68 2.44
C ALA A 749 51.83 28.91 3.73
N ALA A 750 50.54 28.65 3.95
CA ALA A 750 50.04 27.97 5.14
C ALA A 750 50.32 26.46 5.14
N VAL A 751 50.09 25.77 4.02
CA VAL A 751 50.26 24.31 3.94
C VAL A 751 51.70 23.87 3.62
N GLY A 752 52.57 24.80 3.20
CA GLY A 752 53.98 24.53 2.87
C GLY A 752 54.19 24.00 1.45
N PRO A 753 55.44 23.70 1.04
CA PRO A 753 55.77 23.37 -0.34
C PRO A 753 55.37 21.96 -0.80
N ASP A 754 55.25 21.01 0.14
CA ASP A 754 55.07 19.58 -0.17
C ASP A 754 53.61 19.13 -0.33
N PHE A 755 52.65 19.97 0.07
CA PHE A 755 51.23 19.66 -0.05
C PHE A 755 50.75 20.06 -1.45
N ASP A 756 50.19 19.14 -2.23
CA ASP A 756 49.74 19.48 -3.59
C ASP A 756 48.52 20.41 -3.51
N ILE A 757 48.54 21.48 -4.31
CA ILE A 757 47.44 22.44 -4.39
C ILE A 757 46.87 22.40 -5.80
N MET A 758 45.59 22.08 -5.88
CA MET A 758 44.78 22.32 -7.07
C MET A 758 44.00 23.62 -6.86
N VAL A 759 43.68 24.33 -7.94
CA VAL A 759 42.86 25.55 -7.85
C VAL A 759 41.69 25.44 -8.80
N ASP A 760 40.48 25.55 -8.26
CA ASP A 760 39.24 25.57 -9.02
C ASP A 760 38.73 27.01 -9.07
N VAL A 761 38.47 27.50 -10.29
CA VAL A 761 37.95 28.85 -10.52
C VAL A 761 36.58 28.85 -11.17
N GLN A 762 35.96 27.68 -11.39
CA GLN A 762 34.58 27.49 -11.84
C GLN A 762 34.12 28.47 -12.92
N TYR A 763 34.81 28.45 -14.06
CA TYR A 763 34.48 29.19 -15.28
C TYR A 763 34.57 30.72 -15.11
N THR A 764 35.41 31.21 -14.19
CA THR A 764 35.54 32.64 -13.86
C THR A 764 35.97 33.51 -15.04
N TRP A 765 36.86 33.00 -15.92
CA TRP A 765 37.44 33.81 -16.99
C TRP A 765 36.69 33.65 -18.31
N SER A 766 36.50 34.78 -19.00
CA SER A 766 35.79 34.83 -20.29
C SER A 766 36.58 34.23 -21.45
N ASP A 767 37.91 34.26 -21.36
CA ASP A 767 38.83 33.86 -22.43
C ASP A 767 40.22 33.55 -21.85
N ALA A 768 41.02 32.85 -22.65
CA ALA A 768 42.37 32.43 -22.27
C ALA A 768 43.31 33.60 -21.98
N GLU A 769 43.14 34.76 -22.62
CA GLU A 769 44.02 35.93 -22.39
C GLU A 769 43.86 36.46 -20.97
N ARG A 770 42.61 36.63 -20.52
CA ARG A 770 42.32 37.06 -19.16
C ARG A 770 42.85 36.07 -18.13
N ALA A 771 42.62 34.77 -18.34
CA ALA A 771 43.14 33.72 -17.46
C ALA A 771 44.67 33.75 -17.38
N LEU A 772 45.38 33.82 -18.52
CA LEU A 772 46.85 33.82 -18.57
C LEU A 772 47.48 35.02 -17.87
N ARG A 773 46.82 36.19 -17.86
CA ARG A 773 47.31 37.35 -17.10
C ARG A 773 47.47 37.04 -15.61
N THR A 774 46.58 36.23 -15.05
CA THR A 774 46.62 35.82 -13.64
C THR A 774 47.48 34.58 -13.43
N LEU A 775 47.32 33.55 -14.26
CA LEU A 775 48.00 32.26 -14.09
C LEU A 775 49.52 32.35 -14.24
N ARG A 776 50.04 33.31 -15.03
CA ARG A 776 51.49 33.53 -15.17
C ARG A 776 52.16 33.92 -13.85
N ASP A 777 51.44 34.59 -12.95
CA ASP A 777 51.94 34.95 -11.62
C ASP A 777 52.06 33.75 -10.68
N TRP A 778 51.46 32.61 -11.03
CA TRP A 778 51.41 31.41 -10.17
C TRP A 778 52.55 30.43 -10.44
N LYS A 779 53.49 30.77 -11.34
CA LYS A 779 54.62 29.90 -11.72
C LYS A 779 55.40 29.34 -10.53
N ASP A 780 55.60 30.16 -9.50
CA ASP A 780 56.38 29.79 -8.31
C ASP A 780 55.51 29.22 -7.15
N LEU A 781 54.20 29.06 -7.38
CA LEU A 781 53.25 28.55 -6.36
C LEU A 781 53.11 27.03 -6.37
N ASN A 782 53.77 26.31 -7.29
CA ASN A 782 53.70 24.85 -7.43
C ASN A 782 52.25 24.33 -7.45
N ILE A 783 51.47 24.81 -8.42
CA ILE A 783 50.07 24.40 -8.59
C ILE A 783 50.02 23.09 -9.38
N PHE A 784 49.34 22.07 -8.84
CA PHE A 784 49.26 20.74 -9.44
C PHE A 784 48.40 20.73 -10.71
N PHE A 785 47.25 21.42 -10.68
CA PHE A 785 46.48 21.84 -11.85
C PHE A 785 45.55 23.02 -11.55
N VAL A 786 45.10 23.69 -12.61
CA VAL A 786 43.99 24.64 -12.57
C VAL A 786 42.76 24.02 -13.23
N GLU A 787 41.65 24.02 -12.50
CA GLU A 787 40.39 23.42 -12.91
C GLU A 787 39.40 24.45 -13.44
N THR A 788 38.67 24.03 -14.50
CA THR A 788 37.58 24.76 -15.14
C THR A 788 37.84 26.27 -15.38
N PRO A 789 39.01 26.69 -15.93
CA PRO A 789 39.34 28.10 -16.10
C PRO A 789 38.38 28.87 -17.01
N LEU A 790 37.86 28.20 -18.05
CA LEU A 790 37.04 28.80 -19.12
C LEU A 790 35.77 27.98 -19.34
N ALA A 791 34.73 28.61 -19.87
CA ALA A 791 33.52 27.90 -20.34
C ALA A 791 33.91 26.70 -21.21
N ILE A 792 33.30 25.54 -20.94
CA ILE A 792 33.76 24.25 -21.47
C ILE A 792 33.69 24.15 -23.00
N ASP A 793 32.79 24.91 -23.63
CA ASP A 793 32.66 24.98 -25.09
C ASP A 793 33.83 25.70 -25.77
N ASN A 794 34.67 26.43 -25.03
CA ASN A 794 35.82 27.15 -25.57
C ASN A 794 37.06 26.26 -25.68
N LEU A 795 36.99 25.22 -26.51
CA LEU A 795 38.08 24.26 -26.70
C LEU A 795 39.38 24.93 -27.18
N GLU A 796 39.31 25.90 -28.09
CA GLU A 796 40.49 26.65 -28.55
C GLU A 796 41.15 27.45 -27.41
N GLY A 797 40.34 28.00 -26.51
CA GLY A 797 40.82 28.66 -25.30
C GLY A 797 41.56 27.69 -24.38
N TYR A 798 41.02 26.50 -24.16
CA TYR A 798 41.70 25.44 -23.41
C TYR A 798 43.03 25.03 -24.06
N ALA A 799 43.06 24.87 -25.38
CA ALA A 799 44.28 24.53 -26.11
C ALA A 799 45.37 25.59 -25.93
N ARG A 800 44.97 26.86 -25.96
CA ARG A 800 45.87 27.98 -25.69
C ARG A 800 46.37 28.00 -24.24
N LEU A 801 45.51 27.69 -23.27
CA LEU A 801 45.91 27.58 -21.87
C LEU A 801 46.91 26.44 -21.65
N HIS A 802 46.68 25.28 -22.26
CA HIS A 802 47.63 24.18 -22.24
C HIS A 802 49.01 24.58 -22.78
N GLU A 803 49.05 25.38 -23.85
CA GLU A 803 50.31 25.83 -24.48
C GLU A 803 51.05 26.91 -23.68
N GLU A 804 50.33 27.79 -22.97
CA GLU A 804 50.91 29.01 -22.38
C GLU A 804 50.91 29.07 -20.83
N ALA A 805 50.05 28.32 -20.16
CA ALA A 805 49.97 28.35 -18.70
C ALA A 805 51.20 27.64 -18.07
N PRO A 806 51.75 28.15 -16.94
CA PRO A 806 52.92 27.55 -16.33
C PRO A 806 52.63 26.27 -15.53
N MET A 807 51.37 25.79 -15.54
CA MET A 807 50.91 24.59 -14.85
C MET A 807 49.85 23.85 -15.68
N PRO A 808 49.58 22.56 -15.38
CA PRO A 808 48.56 21.77 -16.08
C PRO A 808 47.15 22.34 -15.97
N ILE A 809 46.36 22.14 -17.02
CA ILE A 809 44.95 22.52 -17.10
C ILE A 809 44.05 21.27 -17.01
N ALA A 810 43.08 21.32 -16.10
CA ALA A 810 42.11 20.25 -15.87
C ALA A 810 40.70 20.70 -16.28
N ALA A 811 39.96 19.80 -16.93
CA ALA A 811 38.54 20.02 -17.24
C ALA A 811 37.80 18.69 -17.48
N GLY A 812 36.46 18.75 -17.48
CA GLY A 812 35.62 17.62 -17.89
C GLY A 812 34.40 17.35 -17.03
N GLU A 813 34.22 18.06 -15.91
CA GLU A 813 33.15 17.78 -14.93
C GLU A 813 31.72 17.83 -15.50
N TRP A 814 31.48 18.55 -16.60
CA TRP A 814 30.18 18.63 -17.29
C TRP A 814 30.08 17.73 -18.52
N GLN A 815 31.20 17.16 -18.96
CA GLN A 815 31.22 16.42 -20.20
C GLN A 815 30.57 15.05 -20.04
N ASN A 816 29.78 14.70 -21.04
CA ASN A 816 29.00 13.49 -21.13
C ASN A 816 29.54 12.61 -22.26
N THR A 817 29.70 11.33 -22.00
CA THR A 817 30.19 10.31 -22.92
C THR A 817 31.63 10.47 -23.38
N ARG A 818 32.21 9.38 -23.91
CA ARG A 818 33.52 9.41 -24.58
C ARG A 818 33.59 10.39 -25.75
N PHE A 819 32.46 10.74 -26.38
CA PHE A 819 32.46 11.60 -27.56
C PHE A 819 32.80 13.05 -27.20
N GLU A 820 32.29 13.58 -26.09
CA GLU A 820 32.68 14.91 -25.63
C GLU A 820 34.10 14.96 -25.09
N PHE A 821 34.50 13.91 -24.37
CA PHE A 821 35.87 13.80 -23.89
C PHE A 821 36.89 13.70 -25.03
N ALA A 822 36.54 13.07 -26.15
CA ALA A 822 37.42 13.03 -27.33
C ALA A 822 37.68 14.44 -27.87
N GLU A 823 36.63 15.27 -28.02
CA GLU A 823 36.77 16.67 -28.46
C GLU A 823 37.59 17.49 -27.45
N LEU A 824 37.34 17.31 -26.16
CA LEU A 824 38.07 18.01 -25.10
C LEU A 824 39.55 17.66 -25.07
N MET A 825 39.90 16.39 -25.27
CA MET A 825 41.30 15.93 -25.31
C MET A 825 42.00 16.31 -26.61
N ASP A 826 41.35 16.12 -27.77
CA ASP A 826 41.99 16.27 -29.08
C ASP A 826 42.05 17.73 -29.54
N VAL A 827 41.01 18.52 -29.26
CA VAL A 827 40.93 19.93 -29.63
C VAL A 827 41.32 20.81 -28.46
N GLY A 828 40.75 20.56 -27.27
CA GLY A 828 41.04 21.33 -26.06
C GLY A 828 42.43 21.11 -25.48
N LYS A 829 43.09 20.00 -25.84
CA LYS A 829 44.44 19.62 -25.37
C LYS A 829 44.62 19.71 -23.86
N ILE A 830 43.57 19.43 -23.08
CA ILE A 830 43.66 19.43 -21.62
C ILE A 830 44.73 18.45 -21.12
N ASP A 831 45.36 18.75 -19.99
CA ASP A 831 46.39 17.90 -19.40
C ASP A 831 45.80 16.80 -18.51
N ILE A 832 44.64 17.07 -17.93
CA ILE A 832 43.95 16.20 -16.97
C ILE A 832 42.46 16.20 -17.29
N ALA A 833 41.90 15.02 -17.57
CA ALA A 833 40.47 14.87 -17.79
C ALA A 833 39.76 14.46 -16.50
N GLN A 834 38.59 15.07 -16.27
CA GLN A 834 37.85 14.95 -15.02
C GLN A 834 36.44 14.38 -15.22
N PRO A 835 36.28 13.11 -15.64
CA PRO A 835 34.96 12.50 -15.76
C PRO A 835 34.30 12.39 -14.39
N ASP A 836 33.09 12.92 -14.27
CA ASP A 836 32.19 12.65 -13.15
C ASP A 836 31.37 11.39 -13.47
N VAL A 837 31.41 10.37 -12.62
CA VAL A 837 30.74 9.07 -12.90
C VAL A 837 29.24 9.23 -13.06
N GLY A 838 28.60 10.10 -12.27
CA GLY A 838 27.17 10.37 -12.34
C GLY A 838 26.79 11.12 -13.62
N ARG A 839 27.65 11.99 -14.14
CA ARG A 839 27.36 12.82 -15.32
C ARG A 839 27.83 12.22 -16.64
N VAL A 840 28.98 11.53 -16.67
CA VAL A 840 29.60 11.05 -17.92
C VAL A 840 28.79 9.95 -18.60
N GLY A 841 27.88 9.31 -17.87
CA GLY A 841 27.06 8.20 -18.35
C GLY A 841 27.31 6.89 -17.60
N GLY A 842 27.90 6.94 -16.41
CA GLY A 842 28.10 5.80 -15.51
C GLY A 842 29.50 5.23 -15.53
N LEU A 843 29.73 4.17 -14.74
CA LEU A 843 31.01 3.47 -14.62
C LEU A 843 31.46 2.88 -15.96
N THR A 844 30.51 2.35 -16.75
CA THR A 844 30.81 1.81 -18.09
C THR A 844 31.43 2.87 -18.99
N GLU A 845 30.85 4.07 -19.00
CA GLU A 845 31.29 5.15 -19.88
C GLU A 845 32.51 5.88 -19.34
N ALA A 846 32.61 6.04 -18.01
CA ALA A 846 33.78 6.58 -17.35
C ALA A 846 35.03 5.74 -17.63
N ARG A 847 34.93 4.41 -17.57
CA ARG A 847 36.03 3.49 -17.92
C ARG A 847 36.52 3.72 -19.35
N ARG A 848 35.61 3.88 -20.30
CA ARG A 848 35.96 4.15 -21.71
C ARG A 848 36.69 5.49 -21.87
N VAL A 849 36.33 6.51 -21.08
CA VAL A 849 37.05 7.79 -21.04
C VAL A 849 38.46 7.61 -20.45
N CYS A 850 38.62 6.84 -19.38
CA CYS A 850 39.93 6.53 -18.81
C CYS A 850 40.83 5.81 -19.81
N ASP A 851 40.31 4.78 -20.50
CA ASP A 851 41.06 4.04 -21.52
C ASP A 851 41.52 4.99 -22.65
N MET A 852 40.62 5.87 -23.10
CA MET A 852 40.90 6.86 -24.14
C MET A 852 41.93 7.92 -23.73
N ALA A 853 41.95 8.31 -22.44
CA ALA A 853 42.94 9.21 -21.88
C ALA A 853 44.32 8.54 -21.78
N ALA A 854 44.35 7.26 -21.38
CA ALA A 854 45.58 6.48 -21.31
C ALA A 854 46.30 6.39 -22.67
N GLU A 855 45.53 6.16 -23.75
CA GLU A 855 46.04 6.14 -25.12
C GLU A 855 46.70 7.47 -25.55
N ARG A 856 46.30 8.58 -24.93
CA ARG A 856 46.83 9.93 -25.17
C ARG A 856 47.91 10.34 -24.16
N GLY A 857 48.23 9.49 -23.20
CA GLY A 857 49.16 9.82 -22.11
C GLY A 857 48.64 10.90 -21.16
N LEU A 858 47.33 11.09 -21.09
CA LEU A 858 46.69 12.05 -20.19
C LEU A 858 46.43 11.43 -18.82
N ARG A 859 46.35 12.27 -17.79
CA ARG A 859 45.96 11.85 -16.44
C ARG A 859 44.45 11.94 -16.27
N ILE A 860 43.90 11.08 -15.42
CA ILE A 860 42.50 11.13 -14.99
C ILE A 860 42.45 11.59 -13.55
N VAL A 861 41.67 12.62 -13.26
CA VAL A 861 41.33 13.01 -11.89
C VAL A 861 39.83 13.21 -11.85
N PRO A 862 39.05 12.15 -11.53
CA PRO A 862 37.60 12.21 -11.63
C PRO A 862 37.02 13.30 -10.74
N HIS A 863 36.09 14.07 -11.28
CA HIS A 863 35.28 15.01 -10.50
C HIS A 863 34.27 14.22 -9.66
N CYS A 864 34.11 14.60 -8.40
CA CYS A 864 33.15 13.97 -7.50
C CYS A 864 32.76 14.92 -6.35
N TRP A 865 31.83 15.82 -6.63
CA TRP A 865 31.28 16.80 -5.69
C TRP A 865 29.78 16.54 -5.42
N LYS A 866 29.45 15.45 -4.73
CA LYS A 866 28.05 15.04 -4.45
C LYS A 866 27.89 14.30 -3.11
N THR A 867 27.46 13.04 -3.11
CA THR A 867 27.23 12.26 -1.88
C THR A 867 28.24 11.13 -1.73
N GLY A 868 28.10 10.33 -0.66
CA GLY A 868 28.91 9.12 -0.47
C GLY A 868 28.73 8.08 -1.60
N ILE A 869 27.62 8.13 -2.37
CA ILE A 869 27.37 7.21 -3.49
C ILE A 869 28.36 7.48 -4.63
N GLY A 870 28.44 8.73 -5.09
CA GLY A 870 29.38 9.15 -6.14
C GLY A 870 30.83 8.97 -5.73
N ILE A 871 31.16 9.22 -4.45
CA ILE A 871 32.51 8.99 -3.92
C ILE A 871 32.88 7.50 -4.00
N ALA A 872 31.95 6.60 -3.63
CA ALA A 872 32.18 5.16 -3.73
C ALA A 872 32.36 4.72 -5.18
N ALA A 873 31.49 5.17 -6.10
CA ALA A 873 31.61 4.86 -7.52
C ALA A 873 32.94 5.36 -8.11
N THR A 874 33.35 6.58 -7.76
CA THR A 874 34.62 7.18 -8.19
C THR A 874 35.83 6.42 -7.64
N ALA A 875 35.77 5.98 -6.38
CA ALA A 875 36.81 5.15 -5.79
C ALA A 875 36.97 3.81 -6.55
N HIS A 876 35.86 3.17 -6.94
CA HIS A 876 35.91 1.96 -7.77
C HIS A 876 36.54 2.18 -9.14
N LEU A 877 36.27 3.32 -9.78
CA LEU A 877 36.89 3.69 -11.06
C LEU A 877 38.40 3.93 -10.90
N ALA A 878 38.79 4.70 -9.88
CA ALA A 878 40.19 5.02 -9.62
C ALA A 878 41.01 3.77 -9.25
N ALA A 879 40.42 2.82 -8.53
CA ALA A 879 41.05 1.56 -8.18
C ALA A 879 41.58 0.78 -9.39
N VAL A 880 40.96 0.94 -10.56
CA VAL A 880 41.34 0.25 -11.82
C VAL A 880 42.00 1.17 -12.84
N THR A 881 42.35 2.41 -12.46
CA THR A 881 42.89 3.43 -13.39
C THR A 881 44.33 3.82 -12.98
N PRO A 882 45.38 3.21 -13.56
CA PRO A 882 46.77 3.44 -13.14
C PRO A 882 47.30 4.86 -13.31
N HIS A 883 46.70 5.64 -14.21
CA HIS A 883 47.05 7.04 -14.48
C HIS A 883 46.14 8.02 -13.73
N CYS A 884 45.52 7.58 -12.62
CA CYS A 884 44.71 8.37 -11.72
C CYS A 884 45.49 8.73 -10.44
N PRO A 885 46.19 9.88 -10.39
CA PRO A 885 47.02 10.23 -9.24
C PRO A 885 46.19 10.58 -8.00
N TYR A 886 44.99 11.14 -8.20
CA TYR A 886 44.08 11.53 -7.12
C TYR A 886 42.62 11.31 -7.49
N ILE A 887 41.76 11.14 -6.49
CA ILE A 887 40.31 11.36 -6.62
C ILE A 887 39.87 12.57 -5.82
N GLU A 888 38.84 13.26 -6.30
CA GLU A 888 38.13 14.23 -5.47
C GLU A 888 37.46 13.54 -4.29
N PHE A 889 37.67 14.07 -3.09
CA PHE A 889 37.02 13.57 -1.89
C PHE A 889 36.56 14.75 -1.04
N GLN A 890 35.26 14.84 -0.84
CA GLN A 890 34.67 15.79 0.09
C GLN A 890 34.46 15.09 1.44
N PRO A 891 35.18 15.46 2.52
CA PRO A 891 34.97 14.83 3.82
C PRO A 891 33.64 15.24 4.43
N ALA A 892 32.84 14.29 4.92
CA ALA A 892 31.56 14.58 5.58
C ALA A 892 31.68 15.60 6.73
N SER A 893 32.77 15.49 7.51
CA SER A 893 33.08 16.38 8.64
C SER A 893 33.48 17.79 8.22
N LEU A 894 33.95 17.95 6.98
CA LEU A 894 34.37 19.20 6.37
C LEU A 894 33.42 19.55 5.21
N CYS A 895 32.14 19.27 5.34
CA CYS A 895 31.13 19.68 4.36
C CYS A 895 29.97 20.34 5.10
N GLU A 896 29.26 21.26 4.46
CA GLU A 896 27.99 21.76 4.99
C GLU A 896 26.81 20.91 4.55
N SER A 897 26.88 20.28 3.35
CA SER A 897 25.80 19.48 2.78
C SER A 897 25.32 18.39 3.72
N VAL A 898 24.01 18.36 3.92
CA VAL A 898 23.34 17.38 4.76
C VAL A 898 23.21 16.04 4.04
N LEU A 899 22.97 16.05 2.72
CA LEU A 899 22.95 14.81 1.92
C LEU A 899 24.31 14.13 1.94
N ARG A 900 25.40 14.90 1.81
CA ARG A 900 26.76 14.37 1.97
C ARG A 900 26.95 13.71 3.33
N LYS A 901 26.41 14.27 4.42
CA LYS A 901 26.62 13.75 5.79
C LYS A 901 25.74 12.58 6.18
N GLU A 902 24.50 12.54 5.69
CA GLU A 902 23.46 11.68 6.24
C GLU A 902 23.02 10.57 5.29
N LEU A 903 23.26 10.66 3.98
CA LEU A 903 22.66 9.76 2.99
C LEU A 903 23.24 8.34 2.98
N VAL A 904 24.53 8.18 3.31
CA VAL A 904 25.24 6.89 3.31
C VAL A 904 25.66 6.54 4.73
N VAL A 905 25.41 5.30 5.15
CA VAL A 905 25.73 4.82 6.52
C VAL A 905 27.20 4.40 6.62
N ASP A 906 27.67 3.63 5.63
CA ASP A 906 28.98 2.98 5.63
C ASP A 906 29.94 3.66 4.64
N GLU A 907 30.34 4.89 4.94
CA GLU A 907 31.22 5.66 4.06
C GLU A 907 32.66 5.15 3.98
N LEU A 908 33.34 5.49 2.88
CA LEU A 908 34.77 5.26 2.74
C LEU A 908 35.54 6.15 3.72
N GLU A 909 36.38 5.51 4.54
CA GLU A 909 37.22 6.19 5.52
C GLU A 909 38.61 6.45 4.97
N ILE A 910 39.16 7.61 5.34
CA ILE A 910 40.57 7.92 5.10
C ILE A 910 41.40 7.37 6.26
N ARG A 911 42.44 6.58 5.93
CA ARG A 911 43.39 5.98 6.87
C ARG A 911 44.79 6.41 6.47
N GLU A 912 45.47 7.14 7.34
CA GLU A 912 46.83 7.64 7.10
C GLU A 912 46.98 8.43 5.77
N GLY A 913 45.93 9.16 5.38
CA GLY A 913 45.92 9.99 4.17
C GLY A 913 45.58 9.27 2.87
N VAL A 914 45.17 8.00 2.94
CA VAL A 914 44.75 7.20 1.78
C VAL A 914 43.40 6.53 2.04
N VAL A 915 42.68 6.15 0.99
CA VAL A 915 41.44 5.36 1.07
C VAL A 915 41.76 3.92 0.67
N PRO A 916 41.59 2.94 1.57
CA PRO A 916 41.73 1.53 1.20
C PRO A 916 40.75 1.15 0.08
N LEU A 917 41.14 0.19 -0.77
CA LEU A 917 40.22 -0.28 -1.81
C LEU A 917 38.91 -0.81 -1.20
N PRO A 918 37.73 -0.45 -1.75
CA PRO A 918 36.45 -0.95 -1.25
C PRO A 918 36.40 -2.48 -1.31
N GLN A 919 35.95 -3.13 -0.23
CA GLN A 919 35.94 -4.60 -0.14
C GLN A 919 34.53 -5.22 -0.17
N LYS A 920 33.49 -4.44 0.13
CA LYS A 920 32.11 -4.93 0.19
C LYS A 920 31.54 -5.13 -1.23
N PRO A 921 30.60 -6.07 -1.43
CA PRO A 921 29.97 -6.30 -2.74
C PRO A 921 29.29 -5.06 -3.33
N GLY A 922 29.29 -4.96 -4.66
CA GLY A 922 28.70 -3.80 -5.36
C GLY A 922 29.56 -2.54 -5.18
N LEU A 923 28.91 -1.39 -5.00
CA LEU A 923 29.56 -0.14 -4.61
C LEU A 923 30.07 -0.16 -3.16
N GLY A 924 29.68 -1.18 -2.39
CA GLY A 924 30.14 -1.38 -1.02
C GLY A 924 29.58 -0.40 0.00
N ILE A 925 28.46 0.25 -0.33
CA ILE A 925 27.76 1.21 0.53
C ILE A 925 26.33 0.77 0.85
N GLU A 926 25.80 1.29 1.95
CA GLU A 926 24.40 1.16 2.35
C GLU A 926 23.80 2.56 2.52
N LEU A 927 22.56 2.73 2.05
CA LEU A 927 21.83 3.98 2.18
C LEU A 927 21.20 4.10 3.56
N ASN A 928 21.14 5.32 4.07
CA ASN A 928 20.38 5.65 5.26
C ASN A 928 18.92 5.86 4.89
N ASP A 929 18.09 4.85 5.14
CA ASP A 929 16.65 4.90 4.85
C ASP A 929 15.96 6.10 5.55
N GLU A 930 16.38 6.48 6.76
CA GLU A 930 15.83 7.65 7.45
C GLU A 930 16.14 8.95 6.70
N ALA A 931 17.36 9.08 6.17
CA ALA A 931 17.75 10.25 5.39
C ALA A 931 17.04 10.32 4.04
N ILE A 932 16.89 9.18 3.34
CA ILE A 932 16.09 9.10 2.11
C ILE A 932 14.67 9.59 2.40
N LEU A 933 14.04 9.08 3.46
CA LEU A 933 12.67 9.44 3.83
C LEU A 933 12.54 10.91 4.22
N LYS A 934 13.49 11.41 5.01
CA LYS A 934 13.51 12.79 5.50
C LYS A 934 13.65 13.81 4.38
N TYR A 935 14.43 13.49 3.35
CA TYR A 935 14.75 14.44 2.28
C TYR A 935 13.99 14.19 0.98
N SER A 936 13.23 13.10 0.88
CA SER A 936 12.40 12.81 -0.30
C SER A 936 11.36 13.88 -0.56
N VAL A 937 11.30 14.35 -1.81
CA VAL A 937 10.29 15.28 -2.33
C VAL A 937 9.67 14.73 -3.62
N ASP A 938 8.42 15.11 -3.90
CA ASP A 938 7.69 14.67 -5.09
C ASP A 938 8.21 15.31 -6.39
#